data_AF-A0A409V8R6-F1
#
_entry.id   AF-A0A409V8R6-F1
#
_cell.length_a   1.000
_cell.length_b   1.000
_cell.length_c   1.000
_cell.angle_alpha   90.00
_cell.angle_beta   90.00
_cell.angle_gamma   90.00
#
_symmetry.space_group_name_H-M   'P 1'
#
loop_
_entity.id
_entity.type
_entity.pdbx_description
1 polymer ?
#
loop_
_entity_poly.entity_id
_entity_poly.type
_entity_poly.pdbx_seq_one_letter_code
_entity_poly.pdbx_strand_id
1 'polypeptide(L)'
;ARNSTYLLLLCPRVNNYKDSKQIWGLQSPYELAMLSVHLVYPSLLLFQQGVYAFPGLGSIFAGSTSTAAFPPPGVTDSAIDSFFPDGSQVGFPGPTPTGDEPDAIATAPAVAKVDSIFPLVKPAAFDDRNKAKSSFDVLQHLGSLSPWQSVESFGLPKASALIPAGCKLQQVHLVHRHGARYPTGDAGTGQFATNIHGAAQNGTFSASGDLSFLNTWTYKLGAEILTPFGRSQLFNLGVGFSVKYGELLKDFKQKPVFRTTSEARMLDSALHFAAGFFGVQAYQEDYHQVITIETPGQNNTLAPFFNCPNSNNDIGAFGVQQATKWAQKYLQPTLKRLSPLIKGYTLQLADLIDMQQLCAYETVSLGFSDFCGVFTEDEWKSFEYFWDLMFWYGNGPGNPSTAAQGIGYVTELVSRLTQTPITTFDSTVNATIVSNNITFPLDQPIFVDATHDTVLSTIYVAMNFTSLAANGPLPTDHIPKGQSYFVNQITPFATNLVGQVLSCPASEQPTHIRWILNDGVLPLTGIKGCKANNDGLCELPTFIAAMKQRIAEVDFDFGCFANYTVPNPDNIVDGQLPLNLRVPRNCLLITMGSNQSLPKITPQDRAILDLKLQRDKLKQYQKKVCFVRNVATIEFSLVEVSVLHGLKQGNEVLKEIHKEMNVESVEKLLEESAEAREYQKEISDMLANNLSLDEEDDVQRELLALQEEIETEASHQIELPTVPNDVPVATVKEDSKVPASDERAKVAIPA
;
A
#
# COMPACT_ATOMS: atom_id res chain seq x y z
N ALA A 1 -11.91 34.04 40.86
CA ALA A 1 -11.25 34.00 42.18
C ALA A 1 -12.24 34.50 43.22
N ARG A 2 -12.40 33.78 44.37
CA ARG A 2 -13.49 33.98 45.38
C ARG A 2 -14.90 33.69 44.80
N ASN A 3 -15.92 33.27 45.56
CA ASN A 3 -15.99 32.80 46.95
C ASN A 3 -17.13 31.76 47.11
N SER A 4 -17.14 31.00 48.21
CA SER A 4 -18.17 29.97 48.55
C SER A 4 -19.48 30.55 49.09
N THR A 5 -20.55 29.73 49.23
CA THR A 5 -21.37 29.51 50.47
C THR A 5 -22.41 28.36 50.26
N TYR A 6 -22.86 27.72 51.36
CA TYR A 6 -23.84 26.61 51.49
C TYR A 6 -25.32 27.10 51.34
N LEU A 7 -26.44 26.31 51.32
CA LEU A 7 -26.93 25.41 52.38
C LEU A 7 -28.32 24.71 52.08
N LEU A 8 -28.40 23.38 52.31
CA LEU A 8 -29.48 22.49 52.85
C LEU A 8 -31.00 22.48 52.43
N LEU A 9 -31.54 21.23 52.48
CA LEU A 9 -32.94 20.75 52.73
C LEU A 9 -33.99 20.94 51.60
N LEU A 10 -34.95 20.02 51.35
CA LEU A 10 -35.79 19.17 52.23
C LEU A 10 -36.07 17.74 51.70
N CYS A 11 -36.76 16.90 52.50
CA CYS A 11 -37.26 15.55 52.15
C CYS A 11 -38.54 15.19 52.94
N PRO A 12 -39.48 14.45 52.33
CA PRO A 12 -40.19 13.34 53.00
C PRO A 12 -40.18 12.05 52.13
N ARG A 13 -40.27 10.79 52.60
CA ARG A 13 -41.09 10.12 53.65
C ARG A 13 -42.60 10.04 53.29
N VAL A 14 -43.35 8.95 53.50
CA VAL A 14 -43.10 7.68 54.25
C VAL A 14 -44.11 6.56 53.88
N ASN A 15 -43.68 5.28 53.88
CA ASN A 15 -44.46 4.01 54.02
C ASN A 15 -45.63 3.76 53.00
N ASN A 16 -46.28 2.58 52.82
CA ASN A 16 -46.27 1.23 53.47
C ASN A 16 -46.83 0.19 52.43
N TYR A 17 -46.89 -1.16 52.60
CA TYR A 17 -46.58 -2.04 53.73
C TYR A 17 -46.02 -3.45 53.37
N LYS A 18 -46.86 -4.51 53.31
CA LYS A 18 -46.54 -5.97 53.30
C LYS A 18 -47.68 -6.84 52.74
N ASP A 19 -47.34 -7.98 52.12
CA ASP A 19 -47.71 -9.38 52.48
C ASP A 19 -47.68 -10.33 51.24
N SER A 20 -47.47 -11.66 51.31
CA SER A 20 -46.65 -12.49 52.22
C SER A 20 -46.47 -13.93 51.64
N LYS A 21 -45.33 -14.61 51.94
CA LYS A 21 -45.05 -16.07 51.74
C LYS A 21 -44.90 -16.53 50.24
N GLN A 22 -44.30 -17.69 49.89
CA GLN A 22 -43.76 -18.82 50.67
C GLN A 22 -42.56 -19.53 49.96
N ILE A 23 -41.44 -19.80 50.70
CA ILE A 23 -40.40 -20.88 50.65
C ILE A 23 -40.30 -21.76 49.36
N TRP A 24 -39.15 -22.16 48.76
CA TRP A 24 -37.75 -22.41 49.20
C TRP A 24 -36.74 -22.02 48.07
N GLY A 25 -35.43 -21.82 48.28
CA GLY A 25 -34.66 -21.70 49.53
C GLY A 25 -33.16 -22.09 49.36
N LEU A 26 -32.23 -21.24 49.83
CA LEU A 26 -30.94 -21.58 50.48
C LEU A 26 -30.29 -20.27 51.01
N GLN A 27 -29.25 -20.38 51.85
CA GLN A 27 -28.89 -19.35 52.85
C GLN A 27 -27.93 -18.24 52.40
N SER A 28 -27.98 -17.13 53.15
CA SER A 28 -27.13 -15.93 53.06
C SER A 28 -25.88 -16.04 53.99
N PRO A 29 -24.97 -15.03 54.05
CA PRO A 29 -23.54 -15.25 54.35
C PRO A 29 -23.14 -15.10 55.84
N TYR A 30 -21.85 -14.81 56.07
CA TYR A 30 -21.10 -14.56 57.31
C TYR A 30 -20.42 -15.77 57.96
N GLU A 31 -19.19 -16.07 57.53
CA GLU A 31 -18.01 -16.02 58.42
C GLU A 31 -16.68 -16.03 57.63
N LEU A 32 -15.53 -16.08 58.33
CA LEU A 32 -14.16 -16.18 57.80
C LEU A 32 -13.63 -15.01 56.95
N ALA A 33 -13.51 -13.85 57.59
CA ALA A 33 -12.43 -12.92 57.30
C ALA A 33 -11.32 -13.09 58.37
N MET A 34 -10.25 -13.82 58.06
CA MET A 34 -8.97 -13.92 58.82
C MET A 34 -7.94 -14.68 57.97
N LEU A 35 -6.64 -14.37 58.15
CA LEU A 35 -5.48 -14.85 57.36
C LEU A 35 -5.48 -14.37 55.88
N SER A 36 -4.38 -13.85 55.32
CA SER A 36 -3.07 -13.54 55.92
C SER A 36 -2.39 -12.32 55.26
N VAL A 37 -2.50 -11.15 55.90
CA VAL A 37 -1.74 -9.93 55.54
C VAL A 37 -0.69 -9.66 56.62
N HIS A 38 0.42 -10.40 56.58
CA HIS A 38 1.58 -10.20 57.45
C HIS A 38 2.88 -10.54 56.69
N LEU A 39 3.58 -9.51 56.17
CA LEU A 39 5.04 -9.41 56.06
C LEU A 39 5.45 -8.15 55.27
N VAL A 40 5.31 -6.96 55.86
CA VAL A 40 5.98 -5.75 55.34
C VAL A 40 6.44 -4.84 56.49
N TYR A 41 7.70 -4.38 56.41
CA TYR A 41 8.39 -3.39 57.26
C TYR A 41 8.65 -3.73 58.75
N PRO A 42 9.67 -3.12 59.39
CA PRO A 42 10.78 -2.33 58.84
C PRO A 42 12.20 -2.81 59.24
N SER A 43 13.15 -2.67 58.33
CA SER A 43 14.60 -2.65 58.63
C SER A 43 15.23 -1.38 58.06
N LEU A 44 14.82 -0.22 58.58
CA LEU A 44 15.38 1.08 58.20
C LEU A 44 16.43 1.50 59.24
N LEU A 45 17.73 1.43 58.92
CA LEU A 45 18.80 2.20 59.57
C LEU A 45 20.12 2.10 58.78
N LEU A 46 20.78 3.25 58.61
CA LEU A 46 22.21 3.41 58.29
C LEU A 46 22.78 2.70 57.05
N PHE A 47 22.52 3.26 55.86
CA PHE A 47 23.57 3.45 54.85
C PHE A 47 23.35 4.75 54.06
N GLN A 48 23.70 5.88 54.69
CA GLN A 48 23.68 7.21 54.06
C GLN A 48 25.08 7.59 53.56
N GLN A 49 25.60 6.89 52.56
CA GLN A 49 26.88 7.20 51.91
C GLN A 49 26.89 6.74 50.45
N GLY A 50 27.21 7.67 49.53
CA GLY A 50 27.59 7.37 48.15
C GLY A 50 26.56 6.66 47.29
N VAL A 51 25.56 7.40 46.76
CA VAL A 51 24.90 6.99 45.51
C VAL A 51 25.90 7.17 44.37
N TYR A 52 26.79 6.20 44.21
CA TYR A 52 27.53 6.02 42.97
C TYR A 52 26.51 5.66 41.90
N ALA A 53 26.26 6.59 40.99
CA ALA A 53 25.53 6.31 39.77
C ALA A 53 26.39 5.38 38.89
N PHE A 54 26.29 4.07 39.15
CA PHE A 54 26.72 3.07 38.19
C PHE A 54 26.03 3.40 36.86
N PRO A 55 26.77 3.51 35.74
CA PRO A 55 26.13 3.66 34.44
C PRO A 55 25.27 2.41 34.22
N GLY A 56 23.95 2.59 34.17
CA GLY A 56 23.02 1.49 34.02
C GLY A 56 23.34 0.73 32.74
N LEU A 57 23.77 -0.53 32.90
CA LEU A 57 23.96 -1.43 31.76
C LEU A 57 22.61 -1.63 31.09
N GLY A 58 22.60 -1.63 29.75
CA GLY A 58 21.41 -1.95 28.99
C GLY A 58 20.92 -3.35 29.33
N SER A 59 19.61 -3.56 29.26
CA SER A 59 19.05 -4.90 29.44
C SER A 59 19.59 -5.85 28.38
N ILE A 60 19.83 -7.11 28.75
CA ILE A 60 20.27 -8.16 27.82
C ILE A 60 19.29 -8.41 26.67
N PHE A 61 18.04 -7.93 26.78
CA PHE A 61 17.03 -7.97 25.72
C PHE A 61 16.91 -6.68 24.88
N ALA A 62 17.73 -5.65 25.12
CA ALA A 62 17.75 -4.47 24.26
C ALA A 62 17.96 -4.87 22.79
N GLY A 63 17.16 -4.35 21.86
CA GLY A 63 17.17 -4.70 20.44
C GLY A 63 16.59 -6.09 20.09
N SER A 64 16.20 -6.93 21.06
CA SER A 64 15.69 -8.28 20.74
C SER A 64 14.34 -8.23 20.03
N THR A 65 14.11 -9.10 19.06
CA THR A 65 12.81 -9.30 18.42
C THR A 65 11.76 -9.80 19.43
N SER A 66 10.55 -9.26 19.37
CA SER A 66 9.43 -9.68 20.22
C SER A 66 8.13 -9.72 19.40
N THR A 67 7.49 -10.88 19.36
CA THR A 67 6.24 -11.14 18.61
C THR A 67 5.23 -11.91 19.46
N ALA A 68 3.96 -11.84 19.08
CA ALA A 68 2.89 -12.66 19.64
C ALA A 68 1.94 -13.08 18.51
N ALA A 69 1.52 -14.34 18.49
CA ALA A 69 0.52 -14.83 17.56
C ALA A 69 -0.89 -14.68 18.14
N PHE A 70 -1.83 -14.21 17.33
CA PHE A 70 -3.25 -14.18 17.67
C PHE A 70 -4.09 -14.63 16.45
N PRO A 71 -5.04 -15.59 16.61
CA PRO A 71 -5.29 -16.38 17.83
C PRO A 71 -4.06 -17.23 18.22
N PRO A 72 -3.96 -17.67 19.50
CA PRO A 72 -2.87 -18.54 19.92
C PRO A 72 -2.83 -19.85 19.12
N PRO A 73 -1.64 -20.41 18.79
CA PRO A 73 -1.53 -21.67 18.07
C PRO A 73 -2.25 -22.81 18.79
N GLY A 74 -3.01 -23.62 18.04
CA GLY A 74 -3.80 -24.74 18.58
C GLY A 74 -5.18 -24.36 19.14
N VAL A 75 -5.59 -23.09 19.08
CA VAL A 75 -6.98 -22.70 19.36
C VAL A 75 -7.85 -23.02 18.14
N THR A 76 -8.48 -24.20 18.18
CA THR A 76 -9.54 -24.63 17.26
C THR A 76 -10.63 -25.31 18.08
N ASP A 77 -11.80 -24.70 18.20
CA ASP A 77 -12.91 -25.21 19.01
C ASP A 77 -14.17 -25.36 18.17
N SER A 78 -14.07 -26.18 17.12
CA SER A 78 -15.11 -26.36 16.09
C SER A 78 -16.42 -26.96 16.60
N ALA A 79 -16.43 -27.52 17.81
CA ALA A 79 -17.66 -27.84 18.52
C ALA A 79 -18.40 -26.57 18.99
N ILE A 80 -17.64 -25.57 19.47
CA ILE A 80 -18.17 -24.30 19.98
C ILE A 80 -18.46 -23.30 18.85
N ASP A 81 -17.76 -23.35 17.72
CA ASP A 81 -18.02 -22.47 16.54
C ASP A 81 -19.50 -22.53 16.10
N SER A 82 -20.18 -23.66 16.31
CA SER A 82 -21.62 -23.84 16.05
C SER A 82 -22.55 -22.94 16.89
N PHE A 83 -22.08 -22.35 18.00
CA PHE A 83 -22.82 -21.35 18.79
C PHE A 83 -22.61 -19.91 18.29
N PHE A 84 -21.75 -19.69 17.30
CA PHE A 84 -21.43 -18.38 16.72
C PHE A 84 -21.77 -18.32 15.22
N PRO A 85 -23.05 -18.54 14.83
CA PRO A 85 -23.49 -18.46 13.44
C PRO A 85 -23.24 -17.06 12.86
N ASP A 86 -22.92 -17.00 11.57
CA ASP A 86 -22.68 -15.73 10.88
C ASP A 86 -23.98 -14.92 10.67
N GLY A 87 -23.82 -13.66 10.26
CA GLY A 87 -24.95 -12.72 10.11
C GLY A 87 -26.02 -13.15 9.09
N SER A 88 -25.67 -13.97 8.09
CA SER A 88 -26.64 -14.54 7.13
C SER A 88 -27.43 -15.69 7.77
N GLN A 89 -26.75 -16.56 8.53
CA GLN A 89 -27.35 -17.71 9.22
C GLN A 89 -28.34 -17.30 10.31
N VAL A 90 -28.15 -16.12 10.94
CA VAL A 90 -29.06 -15.59 11.96
C VAL A 90 -30.44 -15.21 11.39
N GLY A 91 -30.55 -14.88 10.09
CA GLY A 91 -31.83 -14.71 9.39
C GLY A 91 -32.72 -13.52 9.81
N PHE A 92 -32.34 -12.73 10.82
CA PHE A 92 -33.10 -11.59 11.34
C PHE A 92 -32.32 -10.25 11.24
N PRO A 93 -31.94 -9.78 10.03
CA PRO A 93 -31.20 -8.53 9.86
C PRO A 93 -32.01 -7.26 10.18
N GLY A 94 -33.34 -7.39 10.33
CA GLY A 94 -34.25 -6.25 10.43
C GLY A 94 -34.59 -5.66 9.05
N PRO A 95 -35.17 -4.44 8.99
CA PRO A 95 -35.43 -3.76 7.73
C PRO A 95 -34.13 -3.20 7.14
N THR A 96 -33.72 -3.69 5.96
CA THR A 96 -32.50 -3.28 5.26
C THR A 96 -32.74 -2.57 3.91
N PRO A 97 -33.57 -1.49 3.84
CA PRO A 97 -33.70 -0.71 2.61
C PRO A 97 -32.44 0.13 2.37
N THR A 98 -31.73 -0.13 1.27
CA THR A 98 -30.62 0.72 0.79
C THR A 98 -31.14 2.10 0.38
N GLY A 99 -30.31 3.14 0.54
CA GLY A 99 -30.58 4.47 -0.01
C GLY A 99 -30.32 4.55 -1.52
N ASP A 100 -30.37 5.77 -2.07
CA ASP A 100 -29.78 6.03 -3.40
C ASP A 100 -28.28 6.31 -3.26
N GLU A 101 -27.52 6.04 -4.32
CA GLU A 101 -26.06 6.16 -4.33
C GLU A 101 -25.58 7.62 -4.27
N PRO A 102 -24.51 7.93 -3.51
CA PRO A 102 -24.05 9.30 -3.28
C PRO A 102 -23.20 9.87 -4.44
N ASP A 103 -23.41 11.16 -4.73
CA ASP A 103 -22.53 12.00 -5.55
C ASP A 103 -21.99 13.17 -4.72
N ALA A 104 -21.10 12.90 -3.75
CA ALA A 104 -20.50 14.00 -3.00
C ALA A 104 -19.52 14.84 -3.85
N ILE A 105 -19.02 14.31 -4.99
CA ILE A 105 -18.03 15.03 -5.81
C ILE A 105 -18.63 16.14 -6.68
N ALA A 106 -19.91 16.08 -7.06
CA ALA A 106 -20.60 17.22 -7.68
C ALA A 106 -21.53 17.98 -6.72
N THR A 107 -22.15 17.33 -5.73
CA THR A 107 -23.15 17.99 -4.87
C THR A 107 -22.61 18.70 -3.62
N ALA A 108 -21.44 18.31 -3.11
CA ALA A 108 -20.92 18.87 -1.85
C ALA A 108 -20.33 20.29 -2.04
N PRO A 109 -20.45 21.19 -1.05
CA PRO A 109 -19.86 22.53 -1.12
C PRO A 109 -18.33 22.54 -0.90
N ALA A 110 -17.75 21.44 -0.42
CA ALA A 110 -16.31 21.27 -0.21
C ALA A 110 -15.93 19.77 -0.28
N VAL A 111 -14.68 19.47 -0.65
CA VAL A 111 -14.12 18.11 -0.54
C VAL A 111 -13.92 17.76 0.93
N ALA A 112 -14.31 16.56 1.34
CA ALA A 112 -13.87 15.98 2.62
C ALA A 112 -12.36 15.70 2.55
N LYS A 113 -11.55 16.58 3.15
CA LYS A 113 -10.11 16.39 3.33
C LYS A 113 -9.83 15.38 4.46
N VAL A 114 -8.69 14.70 4.40
CA VAL A 114 -8.09 14.01 5.56
C VAL A 114 -6.96 14.87 6.11
N ASP A 115 -7.17 15.35 7.33
CA ASP A 115 -6.27 16.15 8.16
C ASP A 115 -5.89 15.44 9.49
N SER A 116 -6.30 14.17 9.62
CA SER A 116 -6.20 13.37 10.84
C SER A 116 -5.52 12.02 10.58
N ILE A 117 -4.72 11.61 11.56
CA ILE A 117 -3.89 10.38 11.56
C ILE A 117 -4.40 9.34 12.57
N PHE A 118 -5.62 9.47 13.09
CA PHE A 118 -6.17 8.57 14.11
C PHE A 118 -6.10 7.09 13.65
N PRO A 119 -5.69 6.13 14.51
CA PRO A 119 -5.44 6.25 15.95
C PRO A 119 -3.98 6.56 16.33
N LEU A 120 -3.13 7.00 15.40
CA LEU A 120 -1.71 7.23 15.65
C LEU A 120 -1.48 8.45 16.56
N VAL A 121 -0.50 8.35 17.46
CA VAL A 121 -0.05 9.47 18.30
C VAL A 121 0.89 10.35 17.47
N LYS A 122 0.48 11.61 17.24
CA LYS A 122 1.32 12.61 16.55
C LYS A 122 2.67 12.78 17.27
N PRO A 123 3.81 12.44 16.65
CA PRO A 123 5.10 12.60 17.29
C PRO A 123 5.54 14.06 17.32
N ALA A 124 6.34 14.41 18.32
CA ALA A 124 7.01 15.70 18.42
C ALA A 124 8.50 15.55 18.10
N ALA A 125 9.07 16.49 17.34
CA ALA A 125 10.51 16.57 17.12
C ALA A 125 11.26 16.90 18.42
N PHE A 126 12.55 16.60 18.47
CA PHE A 126 13.44 16.80 19.62
C PHE A 126 13.39 18.22 20.22
N ASP A 127 13.26 19.23 19.36
CA ASP A 127 13.17 20.65 19.65
C ASP A 127 11.73 21.18 19.80
N ASP A 128 10.72 20.38 19.44
CA ASP A 128 9.30 20.72 19.63
C ASP A 128 8.66 20.05 20.86
N ARG A 129 9.16 18.89 21.33
CA ARG A 129 8.59 18.10 22.45
C ARG A 129 8.35 18.83 23.79
N ASN A 130 8.87 20.06 23.96
CA ASN A 130 8.63 20.92 25.14
C ASN A 130 7.76 22.16 24.85
N LYS A 131 7.35 22.41 23.60
CA LYS A 131 6.46 23.53 23.25
C LYS A 131 5.02 23.15 23.58
N ALA A 132 4.24 24.09 24.13
CA ALA A 132 2.83 23.85 24.45
C ALA A 132 1.92 23.68 23.21
N LYS A 133 2.43 24.03 22.02
CA LYS A 133 1.85 23.72 20.70
C LYS A 133 2.98 23.55 19.69
N SER A 134 3.08 22.38 19.09
CA SER A 134 3.86 22.17 17.86
C SER A 134 3.12 22.78 16.66
N SER A 135 3.87 23.42 15.77
CA SER A 135 3.42 23.70 14.39
C SER A 135 4.02 22.72 13.37
N PHE A 136 4.95 21.86 13.80
CA PHE A 136 5.60 20.86 12.97
C PHE A 136 4.87 19.51 13.09
N ASP A 137 4.82 18.74 12.00
CA ASP A 137 4.29 17.38 12.02
C ASP A 137 5.33 16.40 11.49
N VAL A 138 5.91 15.61 12.39
CA VAL A 138 6.92 14.60 12.02
C VAL A 138 6.37 13.65 10.95
N LEU A 139 5.07 13.29 10.99
CA LEU A 139 4.49 12.35 10.04
C LEU A 139 4.31 12.93 8.63
N GLN A 140 4.37 14.25 8.47
CA GLN A 140 4.38 14.89 7.15
C GLN A 140 5.78 14.86 6.51
N HIS A 141 6.85 14.61 7.25
CA HIS A 141 8.24 14.68 6.77
C HIS A 141 8.94 13.30 6.70
N LEU A 142 8.18 12.21 6.48
CA LEU A 142 8.69 10.83 6.40
C LEU A 142 8.88 10.32 4.97
N GLY A 143 8.81 11.20 3.96
CA GLY A 143 8.90 10.80 2.55
C GLY A 143 7.79 9.82 2.16
N SER A 144 8.12 8.73 1.46
CA SER A 144 7.12 7.70 1.08
C SER A 144 6.64 6.86 2.26
N LEU A 145 7.24 7.00 3.45
CA LEU A 145 6.76 6.34 4.68
C LEU A 145 5.74 7.21 5.45
N SER A 146 5.39 8.38 4.92
CA SER A 146 4.33 9.25 5.48
C SER A 146 2.96 8.57 5.34
N PRO A 147 2.06 8.67 6.34
CA PRO A 147 0.64 8.40 6.18
C PRO A 147 0.00 9.24 5.06
N TRP A 148 -1.18 8.81 4.60
CA TRP A 148 -1.94 9.58 3.62
C TRP A 148 -2.49 10.88 4.20
N GLN A 149 -2.56 11.92 3.37
CA GLN A 149 -3.14 13.22 3.68
C GLN A 149 -3.61 13.92 2.39
N SER A 150 -4.60 14.80 2.49
CA SER A 150 -5.04 15.62 1.34
C SER A 150 -4.05 16.76 1.06
N VAL A 151 -3.51 16.81 -0.16
CA VAL A 151 -2.56 17.83 -0.63
C VAL A 151 -3.32 19.05 -1.15
N GLU A 152 -2.85 20.26 -0.81
CA GLU A 152 -3.56 21.49 -1.19
C GLU A 152 -3.44 21.84 -2.68
N SER A 153 -2.27 21.65 -3.29
CA SER A 153 -2.08 21.98 -4.71
C SER A 153 -0.76 21.49 -5.32
N PHE A 154 -0.79 21.12 -6.61
CA PHE A 154 0.39 20.92 -7.46
C PHE A 154 0.58 22.06 -8.49
N GLY A 155 0.22 23.30 -8.13
CA GLY A 155 0.38 24.50 -8.96
C GLY A 155 -0.93 25.17 -9.40
N LEU A 156 -2.09 24.65 -8.97
CA LEU A 156 -3.42 25.25 -9.17
C LEU A 156 -4.09 25.55 -7.80
N PRO A 157 -3.64 26.56 -7.03
CA PRO A 157 -4.05 26.77 -5.63
C PRO A 157 -5.48 27.32 -5.44
N LYS A 158 -6.31 27.24 -6.48
CA LYS A 158 -7.74 27.59 -6.48
C LYS A 158 -8.62 26.48 -7.06
N ALA A 159 -8.02 25.40 -7.56
CA ALA A 159 -8.76 24.26 -8.09
C ALA A 159 -9.36 23.44 -6.95
N SER A 160 -10.40 22.68 -7.26
CA SER A 160 -11.01 21.70 -6.34
C SER A 160 -11.14 20.35 -7.02
N ALA A 161 -11.03 19.27 -6.26
CA ALA A 161 -11.36 17.93 -6.72
C ALA A 161 -12.87 17.75 -6.98
N LEU A 162 -13.72 18.63 -6.41
CA LEU A 162 -15.13 18.75 -6.78
C LEU A 162 -15.28 19.09 -8.27
N ILE A 163 -16.33 18.58 -8.90
CA ILE A 163 -16.61 18.80 -10.32
C ILE A 163 -16.84 20.30 -10.60
N PRO A 164 -16.25 20.88 -11.67
CA PRO A 164 -16.47 22.28 -12.00
C PRO A 164 -17.95 22.56 -12.33
N ALA A 165 -18.45 23.70 -11.85
CA ALA A 165 -19.87 24.05 -11.98
C ALA A 165 -20.34 24.04 -13.44
N GLY A 166 -21.39 23.24 -13.72
CA GLY A 166 -21.93 23.07 -15.08
C GLY A 166 -21.26 21.96 -15.89
N CYS A 167 -20.39 21.14 -15.29
CA CYS A 167 -19.94 19.86 -15.87
C CYS A 167 -20.73 18.66 -15.29
N LYS A 168 -20.66 17.50 -15.96
CA LYS A 168 -21.16 16.19 -15.50
C LYS A 168 -20.03 15.15 -15.50
N LEU A 169 -20.00 14.23 -14.54
CA LEU A 169 -19.09 13.06 -14.55
C LEU A 169 -19.58 12.00 -15.54
N GLN A 170 -18.65 11.34 -16.23
CA GLN A 170 -18.96 10.27 -17.17
C GLN A 170 -18.14 9.01 -16.92
N GLN A 171 -16.92 9.13 -16.39
CA GLN A 171 -16.08 8.00 -16.01
C GLN A 171 -15.00 8.46 -15.01
N VAL A 172 -14.55 7.56 -14.13
CA VAL A 172 -13.45 7.80 -13.18
C VAL A 172 -12.45 6.65 -13.19
N HIS A 173 -11.15 6.97 -13.11
CA HIS A 173 -10.05 6.02 -12.99
C HIS A 173 -9.32 6.27 -11.67
N LEU A 174 -9.22 5.26 -10.81
CA LEU A 174 -8.43 5.29 -9.58
C LEU A 174 -7.19 4.40 -9.73
N VAL A 175 -6.01 4.98 -9.53
CA VAL A 175 -4.77 4.22 -9.27
C VAL A 175 -4.35 4.49 -7.82
N HIS A 176 -4.26 3.47 -6.99
CA HIS A 176 -3.91 3.64 -5.57
C HIS A 176 -2.72 2.79 -5.10
N ARG A 177 -2.00 3.30 -4.11
CA ARG A 177 -0.94 2.57 -3.42
C ARG A 177 -1.53 1.60 -2.39
N HIS A 178 -0.76 0.58 -1.99
CA HIS A 178 -0.94 -0.03 -0.69
C HIS A 178 -0.89 0.97 0.48
N GLY A 179 -1.52 0.60 1.59
CA GLY A 179 -1.48 1.33 2.86
C GLY A 179 -0.20 1.13 3.66
N ALA A 180 -0.15 1.69 4.86
CA ALA A 180 0.98 1.57 5.76
C ALA A 180 1.29 0.11 6.11
N ARG A 181 2.54 -0.27 5.85
CA ARG A 181 3.05 -1.64 6.02
C ARG A 181 4.20 -1.69 7.03
N TYR A 182 4.52 -2.89 7.48
CA TYR A 182 5.79 -3.17 8.14
C TYR A 182 6.99 -2.89 7.20
N PRO A 183 8.23 -2.84 7.73
CA PRO A 183 9.43 -2.80 6.91
C PRO A 183 9.51 -3.99 5.94
N THR A 184 10.22 -3.81 4.83
CA THR A 184 10.64 -4.93 3.97
C THR A 184 11.73 -5.75 4.67
N GLY A 185 11.93 -7.01 4.29
CA GLY A 185 12.92 -7.90 4.91
C GLY A 185 14.39 -7.47 4.70
N ASP A 186 14.64 -6.57 3.75
CA ASP A 186 15.94 -5.94 3.47
C ASP A 186 16.12 -4.56 4.15
N ALA A 187 15.11 -4.06 4.87
CA ALA A 187 15.19 -2.77 5.55
C ALA A 187 16.16 -2.81 6.75
N GLY A 188 17.10 -1.87 6.77
CA GLY A 188 18.17 -1.78 7.78
C GLY A 188 17.68 -1.74 9.24
N THR A 189 16.44 -1.32 9.49
CA THR A 189 15.79 -1.32 10.81
C THR A 189 15.91 -2.63 11.60
N GLY A 190 15.80 -3.79 10.94
CA GLY A 190 15.99 -5.11 11.57
C GLY A 190 17.46 -5.46 11.83
N GLN A 191 18.38 -4.98 10.98
CA GLN A 191 19.82 -5.13 11.18
C GLN A 191 20.31 -4.22 12.31
N PHE A 192 19.81 -2.99 12.42
CA PHE A 192 20.07 -2.09 13.55
C PHE A 192 19.62 -2.72 14.87
N ALA A 193 18.41 -3.30 14.92
CA ALA A 193 17.93 -4.04 16.09
C ALA A 193 18.89 -5.19 16.48
N THR A 194 19.28 -6.00 15.50
CA THR A 194 20.24 -7.10 15.66
C THR A 194 21.60 -6.62 16.19
N ASN A 195 22.10 -5.49 15.68
CA ASN A 195 23.37 -4.88 16.11
C ASN A 195 23.32 -4.42 17.57
N ILE A 196 22.25 -3.72 17.97
CA ILE A 196 22.02 -3.30 19.36
C ILE A 196 21.90 -4.53 20.28
N HIS A 197 21.23 -5.59 19.83
CA HIS A 197 21.08 -6.82 20.60
C HIS A 197 22.43 -7.54 20.82
N GLY A 198 23.27 -7.62 19.80
CA GLY A 198 24.64 -8.14 19.95
C GLY A 198 25.48 -7.32 20.95
N ALA A 199 25.37 -5.99 20.95
CA ALA A 199 26.05 -5.14 21.93
C ALA A 199 25.51 -5.36 23.36
N ALA A 200 24.21 -5.59 23.50
CA ALA A 200 23.53 -5.81 24.78
C ALA A 200 23.86 -7.17 25.41
N GLN A 201 23.84 -8.25 24.62
CA GLN A 201 24.26 -9.58 25.08
C GLN A 201 25.73 -9.60 25.57
N ASN A 202 26.59 -8.79 24.95
CA ASN A 202 27.99 -8.61 25.36
C ASN A 202 28.18 -7.82 26.68
N GLY A 203 27.10 -7.38 27.33
CA GLY A 203 27.14 -6.75 28.67
C GLY A 203 27.86 -5.40 28.75
N THR A 204 28.18 -4.78 27.61
CA THR A 204 28.87 -3.47 27.54
C THR A 204 27.99 -2.35 27.01
N PHE A 205 26.84 -2.67 26.41
CA PHE A 205 25.88 -1.68 25.94
C PHE A 205 25.31 -0.85 27.10
N SER A 206 25.22 0.46 26.90
CA SER A 206 24.36 1.34 27.68
C SER A 206 24.08 2.61 26.88
N ALA A 207 22.82 3.06 26.90
CA ALA A 207 22.37 4.29 26.27
C ALA A 207 21.91 5.32 27.31
N SER A 208 21.95 6.60 26.97
CA SER A 208 21.69 7.69 27.92
C SER A 208 21.05 8.91 27.24
N GLY A 209 20.58 9.87 28.05
CA GLY A 209 19.85 11.03 27.55
C GLY A 209 18.64 10.60 26.72
N ASP A 210 18.50 11.19 25.53
CA ASP A 210 17.39 10.95 24.62
C ASP A 210 17.37 9.55 23.98
N LEU A 211 18.47 8.78 24.12
CA LEU A 211 18.56 7.40 23.68
C LEU A 211 18.35 6.39 24.83
N SER A 212 18.04 6.85 26.04
CA SER A 212 17.91 5.98 27.23
C SER A 212 16.84 4.89 27.11
N PHE A 213 15.84 5.06 26.24
CA PHE A 213 14.84 4.03 25.93
C PHE A 213 15.46 2.77 25.29
N LEU A 214 16.58 2.91 24.55
CA LEU A 214 17.27 1.78 23.89
C LEU A 214 17.74 0.72 24.89
N ASN A 215 17.94 1.06 26.17
CA ASN A 215 18.31 0.08 27.20
C ASN A 215 17.23 -0.99 27.45
N THR A 216 15.98 -0.75 27.04
CA THR A 216 14.83 -1.65 27.23
C THR A 216 13.96 -1.80 25.98
N TRP A 217 14.34 -1.18 24.87
CA TRP A 217 13.64 -1.28 23.59
C TRP A 217 13.74 -2.69 23.00
N THR A 218 12.66 -3.17 22.38
CA THR A 218 12.58 -4.45 21.68
C THR A 218 11.94 -4.25 20.31
N TYR A 219 12.44 -4.97 19.30
CA TYR A 219 11.96 -4.84 17.93
C TYR A 219 10.65 -5.62 17.76
N LYS A 220 9.54 -4.90 17.61
CA LYS A 220 8.17 -5.45 17.56
C LYS A 220 7.54 -5.45 16.17
N LEU A 221 8.30 -5.05 15.15
CA LEU A 221 7.81 -4.96 13.78
C LEU A 221 7.81 -6.34 13.13
N GLY A 222 6.74 -6.64 12.37
CA GLY A 222 6.73 -7.73 11.41
C GLY A 222 7.53 -7.36 10.15
N ALA A 223 7.21 -8.04 9.04
CA ALA A 223 7.78 -7.75 7.72
C ALA A 223 6.68 -7.74 6.65
N GLU A 224 6.91 -6.97 5.58
CA GLU A 224 6.17 -6.87 4.31
C GLU A 224 4.70 -6.41 4.35
N ILE A 225 3.88 -6.98 5.25
CA ILE A 225 2.41 -6.92 5.21
C ILE A 225 1.81 -5.63 5.76
N LEU A 226 0.52 -5.39 5.49
CA LEU A 226 -0.22 -4.23 6.00
C LEU A 226 -0.36 -4.26 7.53
N THR A 227 -0.05 -3.12 8.14
CA THR A 227 -0.39 -2.79 9.54
C THR A 227 -1.90 -2.62 9.71
N PRO A 228 -2.44 -2.71 10.95
CA PRO A 228 -3.85 -2.39 11.21
C PRO A 228 -4.24 -0.97 10.78
N PHE A 229 -3.34 0.01 10.94
CA PHE A 229 -3.56 1.37 10.44
C PHE A 229 -3.63 1.39 8.91
N GLY A 230 -2.68 0.74 8.22
CA GLY A 230 -2.67 0.63 6.77
C GLY A 230 -3.95 0.04 6.20
N ARG A 231 -4.45 -1.05 6.79
CA ARG A 231 -5.76 -1.65 6.45
C ARG A 231 -6.90 -0.62 6.55
N SER A 232 -6.93 0.16 7.62
CA SER A 232 -7.92 1.23 7.80
C SER A 232 -7.78 2.36 6.76
N GLN A 233 -6.57 2.65 6.27
CA GLN A 233 -6.39 3.65 5.21
C GLN A 233 -7.08 3.23 3.90
N LEU A 234 -6.95 1.96 3.46
CA LEU A 234 -7.64 1.51 2.24
C LEU A 234 -9.14 1.37 2.45
N PHE A 235 -9.59 0.91 3.62
CA PHE A 235 -11.02 0.87 3.94
C PHE A 235 -11.64 2.27 3.89
N ASN A 236 -10.98 3.27 4.49
CA ASN A 236 -11.41 4.66 4.44
C ASN A 236 -11.29 5.27 3.02
N LEU A 237 -10.33 4.82 2.20
CA LEU A 237 -10.27 5.17 0.78
C LEU A 237 -11.46 4.57 0.01
N GLY A 238 -11.85 3.31 0.28
CA GLY A 238 -13.04 2.67 -0.27
C GLY A 238 -14.32 3.42 0.07
N VAL A 239 -14.56 3.66 1.37
CA VAL A 239 -15.71 4.44 1.86
C VAL A 239 -15.70 5.85 1.26
N GLY A 240 -14.55 6.53 1.27
CA GLY A 240 -14.41 7.88 0.72
C GLY A 240 -14.58 7.96 -0.79
N PHE A 241 -14.21 6.91 -1.53
CA PHE A 241 -14.39 6.82 -2.98
C PHE A 241 -15.84 6.47 -3.36
N SER A 242 -16.50 5.60 -2.58
CA SER A 242 -17.94 5.34 -2.67
C SER A 242 -18.74 6.62 -2.41
N VAL A 243 -18.50 7.32 -1.30
CA VAL A 243 -19.18 8.60 -1.00
C VAL A 243 -18.90 9.68 -2.06
N LYS A 244 -17.69 9.72 -2.64
CA LYS A 244 -17.36 10.69 -3.72
C LYS A 244 -18.03 10.34 -5.06
N TYR A 245 -18.05 9.07 -5.47
CA TYR A 245 -18.32 8.65 -6.87
C TYR A 245 -19.42 7.60 -7.04
N GLY A 246 -20.14 7.22 -5.98
CA GLY A 246 -21.08 6.11 -5.93
C GLY A 246 -22.20 6.17 -6.98
N GLU A 247 -22.67 7.37 -7.37
CA GLU A 247 -23.69 7.50 -8.41
C GLU A 247 -23.32 6.79 -9.73
N LEU A 248 -22.03 6.70 -10.08
CA LEU A 248 -21.57 5.97 -11.27
C LEU A 248 -21.84 4.45 -11.21
N LEU A 249 -22.20 3.89 -10.06
CA LEU A 249 -22.62 2.49 -9.93
C LEU A 249 -23.92 2.22 -10.73
N LYS A 250 -24.77 3.24 -10.90
CA LYS A 250 -26.02 3.17 -11.69
C LYS A 250 -25.76 2.89 -13.18
N ASP A 251 -24.57 3.22 -13.68
CA ASP A 251 -24.19 3.09 -15.10
C ASP A 251 -23.46 1.76 -15.43
N PHE A 252 -23.22 0.88 -14.44
CA PHE A 252 -22.65 -0.44 -14.68
C PHE A 252 -23.66 -1.42 -15.31
N LYS A 253 -23.18 -2.18 -16.31
CA LYS A 253 -23.96 -3.22 -17.03
C LYS A 253 -23.65 -4.64 -16.57
N GLN A 254 -22.54 -4.80 -15.84
CA GLN A 254 -21.95 -6.06 -15.37
C GLN A 254 -21.19 -5.75 -14.06
N LYS A 255 -20.79 -6.79 -13.30
CA LYS A 255 -19.97 -6.62 -12.09
C LYS A 255 -18.65 -5.89 -12.42
N PRO A 256 -18.21 -4.90 -11.63
CA PRO A 256 -16.98 -4.17 -11.91
C PRO A 256 -15.74 -5.08 -11.90
N VAL A 257 -14.81 -4.83 -12.80
CA VAL A 257 -13.50 -5.51 -12.84
C VAL A 257 -12.44 -4.54 -12.35
N PHE A 258 -11.89 -4.82 -11.16
CA PHE A 258 -10.79 -4.08 -10.54
C PHE A 258 -9.51 -4.91 -10.55
N ARG A 259 -8.35 -4.25 -10.49
CA ARG A 259 -7.04 -4.92 -10.62
C ARG A 259 -6.12 -4.63 -9.45
N THR A 260 -5.31 -5.63 -9.10
CA THR A 260 -4.23 -5.54 -8.11
C THR A 260 -3.08 -6.45 -8.52
N THR A 261 -1.97 -6.40 -7.79
CA THR A 261 -0.83 -7.29 -7.97
C THR A 261 -0.80 -8.40 -6.90
N SER A 262 -0.03 -9.47 -7.12
CA SER A 262 -0.08 -10.70 -6.31
C SER A 262 0.65 -10.64 -4.97
N GLU A 263 1.34 -9.54 -4.63
CA GLU A 263 1.99 -9.43 -3.33
C GLU A 263 0.96 -9.26 -2.21
N ALA A 264 1.18 -9.90 -1.06
CA ALA A 264 0.18 -9.97 0.03
C ALA A 264 -0.35 -8.59 0.44
N ARG A 265 0.52 -7.59 0.61
CA ARG A 265 0.10 -6.21 0.95
C ARG A 265 -0.72 -5.53 -0.15
N MET A 266 -0.57 -5.94 -1.40
CA MET A 266 -1.27 -5.38 -2.55
C MET A 266 -2.65 -6.00 -2.74
N LEU A 267 -2.74 -7.33 -2.62
CA LEU A 267 -4.01 -8.03 -2.56
C LEU A 267 -4.85 -7.58 -1.35
N ASP A 268 -4.25 -7.56 -0.15
CA ASP A 268 -4.91 -7.03 1.06
C ASP A 268 -5.40 -5.60 0.85
N SER A 269 -4.63 -4.75 0.17
CA SER A 269 -5.00 -3.35 -0.04
C SER A 269 -6.23 -3.20 -0.94
N ALA A 270 -6.31 -3.99 -2.02
CA ALA A 270 -7.46 -3.99 -2.91
C ALA A 270 -8.71 -4.58 -2.23
N LEU A 271 -8.55 -5.65 -1.43
CA LEU A 271 -9.64 -6.25 -0.66
C LEU A 271 -10.18 -5.28 0.41
N HIS A 272 -9.32 -4.57 1.14
CA HIS A 272 -9.77 -3.56 2.12
C HIS A 272 -10.44 -2.36 1.45
N PHE A 273 -9.97 -1.93 0.27
CA PHE A 273 -10.66 -0.93 -0.54
C PHE A 273 -12.06 -1.42 -0.94
N ALA A 274 -12.18 -2.61 -1.53
CA ALA A 274 -13.47 -3.14 -1.98
C ALA A 274 -14.45 -3.37 -0.81
N ALA A 275 -13.97 -3.88 0.34
CA ALA A 275 -14.77 -4.04 1.54
C ALA A 275 -15.28 -2.71 2.14
N GLY A 276 -14.54 -1.61 1.94
CA GLY A 276 -14.97 -0.26 2.30
C GLY A 276 -15.86 0.41 1.25
N PHE A 277 -15.74 0.01 -0.02
CA PHE A 277 -16.49 0.58 -1.15
C PHE A 277 -17.88 -0.05 -1.32
N PHE A 278 -18.00 -1.38 -1.18
CA PHE A 278 -19.28 -2.14 -1.30
C PHE A 278 -19.87 -2.55 0.06
N GLY A 279 -19.04 -2.96 1.02
CA GLY A 279 -19.47 -3.34 2.37
C GLY A 279 -19.04 -4.75 2.81
N VAL A 280 -18.64 -4.87 4.08
CA VAL A 280 -17.90 -6.03 4.62
C VAL A 280 -18.60 -7.40 4.55
N GLN A 281 -19.93 -7.46 4.38
CA GLN A 281 -20.67 -8.73 4.40
C GLN A 281 -20.66 -9.47 3.06
N ALA A 282 -20.66 -8.75 1.93
CA ALA A 282 -20.89 -9.33 0.61
C ALA A 282 -19.96 -8.83 -0.51
N TYR A 283 -19.03 -7.89 -0.23
CA TYR A 283 -18.21 -7.23 -1.26
C TYR A 283 -17.51 -8.16 -2.27
N GLN A 284 -17.19 -9.40 -1.90
CA GLN A 284 -16.58 -10.39 -2.80
C GLN A 284 -17.52 -10.86 -3.92
N GLU A 285 -18.83 -10.71 -3.73
CA GLU A 285 -19.84 -10.97 -4.75
C GLU A 285 -20.10 -9.75 -5.65
N ASP A 286 -19.84 -8.52 -5.19
CA ASP A 286 -20.23 -7.31 -5.93
C ASP A 286 -19.31 -7.01 -7.13
N TYR A 287 -18.07 -7.51 -7.14
CA TYR A 287 -17.06 -7.22 -8.18
C TYR A 287 -16.19 -8.43 -8.54
N HIS A 288 -15.28 -8.24 -9.50
CA HIS A 288 -14.26 -9.20 -9.89
C HIS A 288 -12.85 -8.62 -9.70
N GLN A 289 -12.01 -9.36 -8.97
CA GLN A 289 -10.62 -9.00 -8.72
C GLN A 289 -9.69 -9.72 -9.69
N VAL A 290 -9.08 -8.99 -10.63
CA VAL A 290 -7.92 -9.49 -11.38
C VAL A 290 -6.66 -9.27 -10.54
N ILE A 291 -5.80 -10.29 -10.49
CA ILE A 291 -4.53 -10.29 -9.75
C ILE A 291 -3.39 -10.54 -10.75
N THR A 292 -2.51 -9.56 -10.94
CA THR A 292 -1.33 -9.68 -11.82
C THR A 292 -0.11 -10.16 -11.03
N ILE A 293 0.64 -11.13 -11.57
CA ILE A 293 1.73 -11.78 -10.82
C ILE A 293 2.96 -10.89 -10.73
N GLU A 294 3.57 -10.83 -9.54
CA GLU A 294 4.83 -10.14 -9.24
C GLU A 294 6.00 -11.13 -9.23
N THR A 295 6.55 -11.42 -10.41
CA THR A 295 7.72 -12.29 -10.55
C THR A 295 8.44 -12.04 -11.90
N PRO A 296 9.77 -12.23 -11.99
CA PRO A 296 10.50 -12.11 -13.25
C PRO A 296 9.88 -12.98 -14.36
N GLY A 297 9.74 -12.42 -15.56
CA GLY A 297 9.17 -13.10 -16.72
C GLY A 297 7.63 -13.05 -16.84
N GLN A 298 6.92 -12.40 -15.92
CA GLN A 298 5.51 -12.05 -16.07
C GLN A 298 5.36 -10.58 -16.46
N ASN A 299 4.62 -10.28 -17.53
CA ASN A 299 4.29 -8.90 -17.91
C ASN A 299 3.28 -8.32 -16.93
N ASN A 300 3.61 -7.18 -16.32
CA ASN A 300 2.76 -6.53 -15.31
C ASN A 300 2.88 -5.00 -15.35
N THR A 301 1.84 -4.31 -15.83
CA THR A 301 1.78 -2.83 -15.85
C THR A 301 1.70 -2.20 -14.47
N LEU A 302 1.31 -2.98 -13.45
CA LEU A 302 1.22 -2.56 -12.05
C LEU A 302 2.45 -3.01 -11.23
N ALA A 303 3.40 -3.73 -11.83
CA ALA A 303 4.72 -4.05 -11.26
C ALA A 303 5.84 -4.09 -12.34
N PRO A 304 6.02 -3.02 -13.14
CA PRO A 304 6.85 -3.01 -14.35
C PRO A 304 8.35 -3.25 -14.13
N PHE A 305 8.85 -3.14 -12.89
CA PHE A 305 10.25 -3.37 -12.55
C PHE A 305 10.70 -4.82 -12.80
N PHE A 306 9.79 -5.81 -12.74
CA PHE A 306 10.08 -7.20 -13.16
C PHE A 306 10.31 -7.35 -14.67
N ASN A 307 9.87 -6.39 -15.48
CA ASN A 307 10.06 -6.37 -16.94
C ASN A 307 11.20 -5.43 -17.36
N CYS A 308 11.80 -4.69 -16.44
CA CYS A 308 12.71 -3.59 -16.75
C CYS A 308 14.07 -3.74 -16.03
N PRO A 309 15.05 -4.46 -16.61
CA PRO A 309 16.36 -4.69 -15.97
C PRO A 309 17.08 -3.42 -15.51
N ASN A 310 16.94 -2.30 -16.24
CA ASN A 310 17.51 -1.01 -15.85
C ASN A 310 16.89 -0.37 -14.59
N SER A 311 15.74 -0.86 -14.10
CA SER A 311 15.21 -0.47 -12.79
C SER A 311 15.93 -1.14 -11.61
N ASN A 312 16.65 -2.25 -11.85
CA ASN A 312 17.25 -3.10 -10.81
C ASN A 312 18.79 -3.16 -10.86
N ASN A 313 19.44 -2.20 -11.53
CA ASN A 313 20.91 -2.16 -11.69
C ASN A 313 21.48 -0.77 -11.32
N ASP A 314 22.73 -0.48 -11.70
CA ASP A 314 23.41 0.81 -11.47
C ASP A 314 22.58 2.07 -11.85
N ILE A 315 21.62 1.94 -12.78
CA ILE A 315 20.68 3.00 -13.17
C ILE A 315 19.62 3.20 -12.08
N GLY A 316 18.88 2.17 -11.67
CA GLY A 316 17.90 2.27 -10.58
C GLY A 316 18.54 2.65 -9.23
N ALA A 317 19.72 2.10 -8.95
CA ALA A 317 20.52 2.41 -7.75
C ALA A 317 21.03 3.87 -7.69
N PHE A 318 20.83 4.68 -8.73
CA PHE A 318 21.26 6.08 -8.75
C PHE A 318 20.53 6.92 -7.69
N GLY A 319 19.28 6.59 -7.34
CA GLY A 319 18.54 7.18 -6.21
C GLY A 319 19.29 7.06 -4.88
N VAL A 320 19.66 5.83 -4.51
CA VAL A 320 20.46 5.52 -3.32
C VAL A 320 21.77 6.30 -3.31
N GLN A 321 22.45 6.41 -4.46
CA GLN A 321 23.70 7.16 -4.59
C GLN A 321 23.54 8.67 -4.37
N GLN A 322 22.43 9.28 -4.79
CA GLN A 322 22.19 10.72 -4.54
C GLN A 322 21.78 10.98 -3.09
N ALA A 323 20.83 10.22 -2.56
CA ALA A 323 20.36 10.34 -1.19
C ALA A 323 21.47 10.09 -0.16
N THR A 324 22.37 9.12 -0.42
CA THR A 324 23.52 8.84 0.45
C THR A 324 24.50 10.03 0.54
N LYS A 325 24.72 10.80 -0.54
CA LYS A 325 25.56 12.02 -0.50
C LYS A 325 24.96 13.09 0.41
N TRP A 326 23.63 13.24 0.37
CA TRP A 326 22.91 14.15 1.25
C TRP A 326 22.96 13.69 2.71
N ALA A 327 22.71 12.41 3.00
CA ALA A 327 22.85 11.81 4.32
C ALA A 327 24.27 12.01 4.91
N GLN A 328 25.31 11.82 4.10
CA GLN A 328 26.71 12.10 4.46
C GLN A 328 26.98 13.56 4.84
N LYS A 329 26.07 14.50 4.50
CA LYS A 329 26.13 15.91 4.89
C LYS A 329 25.27 16.20 6.12
N TYR A 330 23.97 15.88 6.10
CA TYR A 330 23.04 16.36 7.13
C TYR A 330 23.09 15.58 8.45
N LEU A 331 23.48 14.29 8.43
CA LEU A 331 23.53 13.45 9.64
C LEU A 331 24.86 13.52 10.40
N GLN A 332 25.88 14.24 9.91
CA GLN A 332 27.16 14.38 10.62
C GLN A 332 27.05 15.12 11.96
N PRO A 333 26.29 16.24 12.09
CA PRO A 333 26.02 16.86 13.39
C PRO A 333 25.23 15.94 14.31
N THR A 334 24.25 15.20 13.78
CA THR A 334 23.41 14.22 14.48
C THR A 334 24.25 13.08 15.07
N LEU A 335 25.15 12.51 14.27
CA LEU A 335 26.09 11.47 14.71
C LEU A 335 27.00 11.99 15.83
N LYS A 336 27.52 13.22 15.69
CA LYS A 336 28.31 13.87 16.75
C LYS A 336 27.51 14.16 18.02
N ARG A 337 26.20 14.44 17.91
CA ARG A 337 25.27 14.67 19.02
C ARG A 337 24.92 13.38 19.76
N LEU A 338 24.73 12.27 19.04
CA LEU A 338 24.18 11.02 19.57
C LEU A 338 25.25 9.98 19.98
N SER A 339 26.38 9.90 19.28
CA SER A 339 27.45 8.93 19.64
C SER A 339 27.96 9.03 21.09
N PRO A 340 28.08 10.21 21.73
CA PRO A 340 28.47 10.29 23.15
C PRO A 340 27.44 9.72 24.13
N LEU A 341 26.20 9.49 23.70
CA LEU A 341 25.12 8.97 24.54
C LEU A 341 25.11 7.44 24.63
N ILE A 342 25.81 6.74 23.73
CA ILE A 342 25.91 5.27 23.68
C ILE A 342 27.31 4.81 24.11
N LYS A 343 27.35 3.67 24.81
CA LYS A 343 28.55 2.87 25.09
C LYS A 343 28.31 1.43 24.64
N GLY A 344 29.38 0.69 24.37
CA GLY A 344 29.31 -0.70 23.90
C GLY A 344 28.92 -0.88 22.41
N TYR A 345 28.48 0.19 21.75
CA TYR A 345 28.19 0.22 20.32
C TYR A 345 28.70 1.54 19.70
N THR A 346 29.06 1.52 18.41
CA THR A 346 29.61 2.67 17.69
C THR A 346 28.67 3.04 16.55
N LEU A 347 27.85 4.08 16.75
CA LEU A 347 26.90 4.54 15.73
C LEU A 347 27.59 4.91 14.41
N GLN A 348 26.90 4.60 13.32
CA GLN A 348 27.19 4.94 11.94
C GLN A 348 26.09 5.86 11.38
N LEU A 349 26.30 6.42 10.19
CA LEU A 349 25.25 7.19 9.50
C LEU A 349 24.06 6.31 9.09
N ALA A 350 24.29 5.03 8.78
CA ALA A 350 23.23 4.07 8.44
C ALA A 350 22.27 3.86 9.62
N ASP A 351 22.81 3.63 10.83
CA ASP A 351 22.01 3.49 12.06
C ASP A 351 21.06 4.69 12.27
N LEU A 352 21.49 5.91 11.90
CA LEU A 352 20.65 7.10 12.03
C LEU A 352 19.52 7.17 11.00
N ILE A 353 19.77 6.73 9.76
CA ILE A 353 18.71 6.56 8.76
C ILE A 353 17.72 5.48 9.24
N ASP A 354 18.21 4.38 9.81
CA ASP A 354 17.38 3.31 10.35
C ASP A 354 16.58 3.75 11.59
N MET A 355 17.12 4.59 12.45
CA MET A 355 16.36 5.27 13.52
C MET A 355 15.25 6.17 12.95
N GLN A 356 15.51 6.89 11.86
CA GLN A 356 14.48 7.73 11.21
C GLN A 356 13.40 6.89 10.52
N GLN A 357 13.77 5.76 9.92
CA GLN A 357 12.81 4.77 9.40
C GLN A 357 12.01 4.10 10.53
N LEU A 358 12.64 3.79 11.68
CA LEU A 358 11.96 3.23 12.84
C LEU A 358 10.89 4.16 13.38
N CYS A 359 11.13 5.48 13.46
CA CYS A 359 10.08 6.45 13.78
C CYS A 359 8.83 6.28 12.90
N ALA A 360 9.01 6.16 11.58
CA ALA A 360 7.91 5.96 10.64
C ALA A 360 7.21 4.61 10.87
N TYR A 361 7.96 3.51 10.78
CA TYR A 361 7.41 2.15 10.81
C TYR A 361 6.81 1.77 12.18
N GLU A 362 7.44 2.14 13.30
CA GLU A 362 6.85 1.94 14.62
C GLU A 362 5.61 2.81 14.84
N THR A 363 5.60 4.07 14.39
CA THR A 363 4.39 4.90 14.57
C THR A 363 3.20 4.31 13.82
N VAL A 364 3.35 3.90 12.55
CA VAL A 364 2.22 3.31 11.79
C VAL A 364 1.86 1.87 12.22
N SER A 365 2.77 1.13 12.86
CA SER A 365 2.54 -0.27 13.28
C SER A 365 2.07 -0.41 14.73
N LEU A 366 2.61 0.42 15.63
CA LEU A 366 2.46 0.33 17.09
C LEU A 366 1.71 1.54 17.68
N GLY A 367 1.42 2.56 16.86
CA GLY A 367 0.73 3.79 17.26
C GLY A 367 1.64 4.94 17.71
N PHE A 368 2.92 4.66 18.03
CA PHE A 368 3.90 5.62 18.51
C PHE A 368 5.34 5.09 18.34
N SER A 369 6.34 5.98 18.37
CA SER A 369 7.76 5.63 18.42
C SER A 369 8.60 6.65 19.20
N ASP A 370 9.45 6.16 20.11
CA ASP A 370 10.42 6.98 20.83
C ASP A 370 11.49 7.59 19.90
N PHE A 371 11.83 6.91 18.78
CA PHE A 371 12.82 7.40 17.81
C PHE A 371 12.43 8.74 17.19
N CYS A 372 11.13 9.05 17.09
CA CYS A 372 10.68 10.33 16.54
C CYS A 372 11.18 11.55 17.33
N GLY A 373 11.26 11.40 18.66
CA GLY A 373 11.73 12.45 19.58
C GLY A 373 13.25 12.63 19.63
N VAL A 374 14.01 11.84 18.87
CA VAL A 374 15.48 11.89 18.81
C VAL A 374 15.97 12.97 17.83
N PHE A 375 15.20 13.30 16.80
CA PHE A 375 15.59 14.18 15.69
C PHE A 375 14.84 15.53 15.69
N THR A 376 15.52 16.60 15.28
CA THR A 376 14.95 17.96 15.20
C THR A 376 14.06 18.17 13.99
N GLU A 377 13.27 19.26 13.99
CA GLU A 377 12.48 19.67 12.82
C GLU A 377 13.33 19.73 11.52
N ASP A 378 14.56 20.25 11.61
CA ASP A 378 15.45 20.40 10.44
C ASP A 378 16.13 19.08 10.04
N GLU A 379 16.35 18.16 10.97
CA GLU A 379 16.78 16.78 10.66
C GLU A 379 15.63 16.00 9.98
N TRP A 380 14.37 16.27 10.33
CA TRP A 380 13.19 15.71 9.65
C TRP A 380 12.95 16.29 8.25
N LYS A 381 13.02 17.61 8.06
CA LYS A 381 13.01 18.24 6.71
C LYS A 381 14.14 17.70 5.82
N SER A 382 15.27 17.33 6.43
CA SER A 382 16.39 16.68 5.72
C SER A 382 16.14 15.20 5.40
N PHE A 383 15.26 14.50 6.13
CA PHE A 383 14.83 13.13 5.87
C PHE A 383 13.74 13.05 4.79
N GLU A 384 12.80 14.01 4.77
CA GLU A 384 11.91 14.26 3.63
C GLU A 384 12.74 14.43 2.35
N TYR A 385 13.72 15.35 2.36
CA TYR A 385 14.58 15.60 1.20
C TYR A 385 15.50 14.42 0.84
N PHE A 386 15.87 13.57 1.80
CA PHE A 386 16.54 12.30 1.53
C PHE A 386 15.66 11.37 0.68
N TRP A 387 14.36 11.25 1.01
CA TRP A 387 13.40 10.49 0.20
C TRP A 387 13.09 11.16 -1.15
N ASP A 388 13.03 12.49 -1.22
CA ASP A 388 12.88 13.21 -2.48
C ASP A 388 14.02 12.88 -3.45
N LEU A 389 15.27 12.85 -2.94
CA LEU A 389 16.44 12.42 -3.70
C LEU A 389 16.40 10.92 -4.08
N MET A 390 15.95 10.05 -3.18
CA MET A 390 15.77 8.61 -3.46
C MET A 390 14.83 8.41 -4.66
N PHE A 391 13.63 8.99 -4.60
CA PHE A 391 12.60 8.79 -5.62
C PHE A 391 12.95 9.51 -6.92
N TRP A 392 13.33 10.79 -6.88
CA TRP A 392 13.63 11.57 -8.11
C TRP A 392 14.62 10.86 -9.03
N TYR A 393 15.69 10.31 -8.45
CA TYR A 393 16.79 9.66 -9.17
C TYR A 393 16.67 8.14 -9.26
N GLY A 394 15.71 7.51 -8.57
CA GLY A 394 15.43 6.06 -8.63
C GLY A 394 14.26 5.71 -9.57
N ASN A 395 13.08 6.25 -9.30
CA ASN A 395 11.81 5.91 -9.97
C ASN A 395 11.02 7.16 -10.42
N GLY A 396 11.68 8.32 -10.46
CA GLY A 396 11.09 9.64 -10.66
C GLY A 396 11.64 10.35 -11.90
N PRO A 397 11.38 11.66 -12.03
CA PRO A 397 11.62 12.41 -13.26
C PRO A 397 13.07 12.40 -13.74
N GLY A 398 14.06 12.18 -12.86
CA GLY A 398 15.48 12.12 -13.20
C GLY A 398 15.98 10.76 -13.69
N ASN A 399 15.26 9.65 -13.43
CA ASN A 399 15.80 8.35 -13.80
C ASN A 399 15.47 7.97 -15.27
N PRO A 400 16.48 7.73 -16.14
CA PRO A 400 16.30 7.49 -17.58
C PRO A 400 15.49 6.24 -17.98
N SER A 401 15.17 5.34 -17.05
CA SER A 401 14.32 4.17 -17.28
C SER A 401 12.84 4.38 -16.90
N THR A 402 12.52 5.50 -16.22
CA THR A 402 11.24 5.66 -15.51
C THR A 402 10.05 5.83 -16.46
N ALA A 403 10.21 6.58 -17.55
CA ALA A 403 9.12 6.73 -18.52
C ALA A 403 8.75 5.38 -19.18
N ALA A 404 9.75 4.54 -19.46
CA ALA A 404 9.56 3.20 -20.02
C ALA A 404 8.80 2.27 -19.06
N GLN A 405 9.15 2.29 -17.77
CA GLN A 405 8.42 1.51 -16.76
C GLN A 405 6.91 1.85 -16.72
N GLY A 406 6.57 3.14 -16.77
CA GLY A 406 5.17 3.58 -16.69
C GLY A 406 4.35 3.46 -17.98
N ILE A 407 4.98 3.26 -19.15
CA ILE A 407 4.29 3.41 -20.44
C ILE A 407 3.21 2.34 -20.68
N GLY A 408 3.39 1.12 -20.18
CA GLY A 408 2.39 0.05 -20.30
C GLY A 408 1.05 0.42 -19.68
N TYR A 409 1.05 1.11 -18.53
CA TYR A 409 -0.16 1.63 -17.91
C TYR A 409 -0.79 2.76 -18.75
N VAL A 410 0.02 3.62 -19.39
CA VAL A 410 -0.50 4.67 -20.29
C VAL A 410 -1.17 4.06 -21.52
N THR A 411 -0.67 2.95 -22.05
CA THR A 411 -1.31 2.19 -23.13
C THR A 411 -2.65 1.60 -22.70
N GLU A 412 -2.74 1.04 -21.48
CA GLU A 412 -4.00 0.55 -20.89
C GLU A 412 -5.02 1.67 -20.66
N LEU A 413 -4.59 2.81 -20.12
CA LEU A 413 -5.41 4.02 -19.96
C LEU A 413 -5.97 4.51 -21.31
N VAL A 414 -5.12 4.59 -22.35
CA VAL A 414 -5.55 4.98 -23.70
C VAL A 414 -6.54 3.97 -24.30
N SER A 415 -6.34 2.68 -24.06
CA SER A 415 -7.27 1.62 -24.50
C SER A 415 -8.66 1.81 -23.89
N ARG A 416 -8.76 2.01 -22.57
CA ARG A 416 -10.02 2.32 -21.86
C ARG A 416 -10.66 3.63 -22.37
N LEU A 417 -9.90 4.73 -22.40
CA LEU A 417 -10.39 6.05 -22.85
C LEU A 417 -10.81 6.11 -24.33
N THR A 418 -10.40 5.13 -25.16
CA THR A 418 -10.81 5.04 -26.57
C THR A 418 -11.69 3.82 -26.87
N GLN A 419 -12.06 3.05 -25.85
CA GLN A 419 -12.77 1.77 -25.96
C GLN A 419 -12.22 0.86 -27.08
N THR A 420 -10.90 0.88 -27.28
CA THR A 420 -10.18 0.20 -28.36
C THR A 420 -9.20 -0.82 -27.76
N PRO A 421 -9.35 -2.13 -28.02
CA PRO A 421 -8.44 -3.15 -27.52
C PRO A 421 -6.97 -2.95 -27.94
N ILE A 422 -6.05 -3.41 -27.10
CA ILE A 422 -4.60 -3.36 -27.38
C ILE A 422 -4.23 -4.53 -28.29
N THR A 423 -3.51 -4.25 -29.37
CA THR A 423 -3.06 -5.25 -30.36
C THR A 423 -1.54 -5.33 -30.52
N THR A 424 -0.78 -4.55 -29.75
CA THR A 424 0.68 -4.53 -29.74
C THR A 424 1.17 -4.68 -28.29
N PHE A 425 2.16 -5.55 -28.09
CA PHE A 425 2.61 -5.99 -26.75
C PHE A 425 4.13 -5.84 -26.64
N ASP A 426 4.59 -4.60 -26.81
CA ASP A 426 5.98 -4.12 -26.89
C ASP A 426 6.46 -3.44 -25.59
N SER A 427 5.77 -3.70 -24.48
CA SER A 427 5.98 -3.08 -23.17
C SER A 427 5.46 -4.00 -22.06
N THR A 428 5.28 -3.49 -20.83
CA THR A 428 4.85 -4.27 -19.65
C THR A 428 3.39 -4.76 -19.69
N VAL A 429 2.67 -4.53 -20.80
CA VAL A 429 1.30 -4.98 -21.03
C VAL A 429 1.22 -6.51 -21.10
N ASN A 430 0.25 -7.09 -20.39
CA ASN A 430 -0.01 -8.53 -20.40
C ASN A 430 -1.06 -8.87 -21.47
N ALA A 431 -0.62 -9.44 -22.59
CA ALA A 431 -1.46 -9.73 -23.76
C ALA A 431 -2.71 -10.55 -23.43
N THR A 432 -2.58 -11.58 -22.58
CA THR A 432 -3.69 -12.47 -22.19
C THR A 432 -4.79 -11.74 -21.41
N ILE A 433 -4.40 -10.77 -20.57
CA ILE A 433 -5.34 -9.98 -19.76
C ILE A 433 -6.07 -8.94 -20.63
N VAL A 434 -5.32 -8.17 -21.43
CA VAL A 434 -5.89 -7.02 -22.17
C VAL A 434 -6.61 -7.39 -23.47
N SER A 435 -6.41 -8.61 -23.97
CA SER A 435 -7.12 -9.13 -25.16
C SER A 435 -8.49 -9.75 -24.85
N ASN A 436 -8.91 -9.75 -23.58
CA ASN A 436 -10.14 -10.38 -23.10
C ASN A 436 -10.99 -9.40 -22.30
N ASN A 437 -12.18 -9.06 -22.83
CA ASN A 437 -13.11 -8.11 -22.22
C ASN A 437 -13.61 -8.53 -20.83
N ILE A 438 -13.44 -9.80 -20.41
CA ILE A 438 -13.80 -10.27 -19.05
C ILE A 438 -12.73 -9.83 -18.04
N THR A 439 -11.44 -9.87 -18.41
CA THR A 439 -10.32 -9.49 -17.53
C THR A 439 -9.84 -8.05 -17.74
N PHE A 440 -10.27 -7.42 -18.84
CA PHE A 440 -9.99 -6.02 -19.16
C PHE A 440 -11.17 -5.40 -19.95
N PRO A 441 -12.35 -5.22 -19.33
CA PRO A 441 -13.46 -4.50 -19.94
C PRO A 441 -13.07 -3.04 -20.20
N LEU A 442 -13.68 -2.42 -21.23
CA LEU A 442 -13.33 -1.07 -21.68
C LEU A 442 -14.41 -0.01 -21.43
N ASP A 443 -15.66 -0.42 -21.21
CA ASP A 443 -16.83 0.47 -21.11
C ASP A 443 -17.38 0.64 -19.69
N GLN A 444 -16.54 0.45 -18.67
CA GLN A 444 -16.89 0.70 -17.27
C GLN A 444 -16.91 2.21 -16.95
N PRO A 445 -17.82 2.69 -16.08
CA PRO A 445 -17.78 4.06 -15.58
C PRO A 445 -16.79 4.23 -14.40
N ILE A 446 -16.45 3.17 -13.67
CA ILE A 446 -15.39 3.18 -12.64
C ILE A 446 -14.29 2.16 -13.02
N PHE A 447 -13.03 2.59 -12.98
CA PHE A 447 -11.85 1.73 -13.01
C PHE A 447 -11.03 1.88 -11.73
N VAL A 448 -10.54 0.76 -11.17
CA VAL A 448 -9.64 0.74 -10.01
C VAL A 448 -8.45 -0.18 -10.27
N ASP A 449 -7.25 0.34 -10.07
CA ASP A 449 -5.97 -0.36 -10.16
C ASP A 449 -5.15 -0.12 -8.88
N ALA A 450 -4.74 -1.17 -8.17
CA ALA A 450 -3.84 -1.09 -7.02
C ALA A 450 -2.39 -1.41 -7.42
N THR A 451 -1.43 -0.59 -6.97
CA THR A 451 0.00 -0.71 -7.32
C THR A 451 0.93 -0.12 -6.23
N HIS A 452 2.23 0.04 -6.52
CA HIS A 452 3.27 0.51 -5.60
C HIS A 452 3.56 2.02 -5.74
N ASP A 453 4.28 2.59 -4.77
CA ASP A 453 4.79 3.98 -4.82
C ASP A 453 5.72 4.23 -6.01
N THR A 454 6.67 3.32 -6.24
CA THR A 454 7.61 3.38 -7.37
C THR A 454 6.89 3.43 -8.71
N VAL A 455 5.78 2.69 -8.85
CA VAL A 455 5.00 2.55 -10.07
C VAL A 455 4.06 3.74 -10.27
N LEU A 456 3.46 4.27 -9.20
CA LEU A 456 2.76 5.56 -9.26
C LEU A 456 3.69 6.69 -9.73
N SER A 457 4.93 6.73 -9.22
CA SER A 457 5.95 7.68 -9.67
C SER A 457 6.32 7.49 -11.17
N THR A 458 6.45 6.25 -11.66
CA THR A 458 6.71 6.01 -13.09
C THR A 458 5.53 6.39 -13.98
N ILE A 459 4.29 6.16 -13.51
CA ILE A 459 3.04 6.57 -14.19
C ILE A 459 2.96 8.09 -14.34
N TYR A 460 3.29 8.89 -13.31
CA TYR A 460 3.27 10.36 -13.41
C TYR A 460 4.23 10.89 -14.48
N VAL A 461 5.38 10.25 -14.61
CA VAL A 461 6.46 10.63 -15.55
C VAL A 461 6.16 10.12 -16.96
N ALA A 462 5.56 8.93 -17.11
CA ALA A 462 5.05 8.44 -18.38
C ALA A 462 3.93 9.36 -18.92
N MET A 463 2.97 9.77 -18.08
CA MET A 463 1.92 10.74 -18.42
C MET A 463 2.40 12.20 -18.53
N ASN A 464 3.68 12.47 -18.27
CA ASN A 464 4.32 13.79 -18.37
C ASN A 464 3.67 14.89 -17.49
N PHE A 465 3.42 14.60 -16.21
CA PHE A 465 2.99 15.58 -15.20
C PHE A 465 4.14 16.53 -14.80
N THR A 466 4.53 17.41 -15.71
CA THR A 466 5.72 18.29 -15.59
C THR A 466 5.69 19.27 -14.41
N SER A 467 4.54 19.50 -13.76
CA SER A 467 4.45 20.29 -12.53
C SER A 467 5.29 19.70 -11.40
N LEU A 468 5.34 18.36 -11.29
CA LEU A 468 6.15 17.66 -10.29
C LEU A 468 7.66 17.86 -10.57
N ALA A 469 8.03 18.02 -11.84
CA ALA A 469 9.40 18.23 -12.30
C ALA A 469 9.79 19.72 -12.51
N ALA A 470 8.94 20.67 -12.13
CA ALA A 470 9.06 22.08 -12.52
C ALA A 470 10.38 22.77 -12.10
N ASN A 471 11.00 22.32 -10.99
CA ASN A 471 12.27 22.87 -10.51
C ASN A 471 13.52 22.24 -11.13
N GLY A 472 13.36 21.16 -11.92
CA GLY A 472 14.48 20.39 -12.44
C GLY A 472 15.19 19.52 -11.39
N PRO A 473 16.38 18.97 -11.72
CA PRO A 473 17.08 17.98 -10.90
C PRO A 473 17.40 18.46 -9.48
N LEU A 474 17.11 17.61 -8.50
CA LEU A 474 17.30 17.91 -7.07
C LEU A 474 18.80 17.92 -6.68
N PRO A 475 19.36 19.02 -6.13
CA PRO A 475 20.76 19.11 -5.75
C PRO A 475 21.09 18.30 -4.48
N THR A 476 22.21 17.58 -4.46
CA THR A 476 22.63 16.74 -3.31
C THR A 476 23.37 17.46 -2.20
N ASP A 477 23.53 18.79 -2.30
CA ASP A 477 24.26 19.60 -1.32
C ASP A 477 23.38 20.61 -0.56
N HIS A 478 22.13 20.84 -0.96
CA HIS A 478 21.17 21.69 -0.24
C HIS A 478 19.73 21.34 -0.59
N ILE A 479 18.78 21.69 0.29
CA ILE A 479 17.35 21.68 -0.05
C ILE A 479 17.07 22.93 -0.92
N PRO A 480 16.53 22.79 -2.15
CA PRO A 480 16.30 23.92 -3.05
C PRO A 480 15.11 24.77 -2.58
N LYS A 481 15.16 26.08 -2.84
CA LYS A 481 14.05 26.98 -2.50
C LYS A 481 12.86 26.78 -3.45
N GLY A 482 11.66 26.62 -2.90
CA GLY A 482 10.42 26.51 -3.67
C GLY A 482 10.30 25.21 -4.46
N GLN A 483 10.84 24.11 -3.92
CA GLN A 483 10.81 22.74 -4.46
C GLN A 483 9.41 22.31 -4.97
N SER A 484 9.38 21.51 -6.04
CA SER A 484 8.13 21.04 -6.70
C SER A 484 7.85 19.54 -6.55
N TYR A 485 8.85 18.76 -6.11
CA TYR A 485 8.80 17.31 -5.99
C TYR A 485 8.89 16.93 -4.51
N PHE A 486 7.83 16.36 -3.96
CA PHE A 486 7.67 16.11 -2.53
C PHE A 486 7.04 14.72 -2.33
N VAL A 487 7.82 13.74 -1.91
CA VAL A 487 7.43 12.31 -1.92
C VAL A 487 6.32 11.99 -0.90
N ASN A 488 6.31 12.70 0.22
CA ASN A 488 5.20 12.76 1.19
C ASN A 488 3.88 13.31 0.63
N GLN A 489 3.91 14.01 -0.51
CA GLN A 489 2.73 14.56 -1.19
C GLN A 489 2.35 13.75 -2.44
N ILE A 490 3.33 13.18 -3.16
CA ILE A 490 3.06 12.42 -4.39
C ILE A 490 2.90 10.92 -4.18
N THR A 491 3.65 10.29 -3.28
CA THR A 491 3.61 8.82 -3.04
C THR A 491 3.64 8.39 -1.56
N PRO A 492 2.97 9.06 -0.60
CA PRO A 492 2.76 8.53 0.76
C PRO A 492 2.01 7.19 0.77
N PHE A 493 1.92 6.52 1.92
CA PHE A 493 1.10 5.30 2.05
C PHE A 493 -0.37 5.60 1.70
N ALA A 494 -1.07 4.67 1.04
CA ALA A 494 -2.44 4.81 0.54
C ALA A 494 -2.68 6.04 -0.40
N THR A 495 -1.64 6.50 -1.10
CA THR A 495 -1.76 7.44 -2.22
C THR A 495 -2.87 7.05 -3.18
N ASN A 496 -3.60 8.03 -3.70
CA ASN A 496 -4.60 7.87 -4.75
C ASN A 496 -4.40 8.92 -5.85
N LEU A 497 -4.26 8.44 -7.09
CA LEU A 497 -4.35 9.22 -8.31
C LEU A 497 -5.73 8.97 -8.93
N VAL A 498 -6.50 10.03 -9.17
CA VAL A 498 -7.86 9.98 -9.72
C VAL A 498 -7.94 10.75 -11.03
N GLY A 499 -8.27 10.06 -12.11
CA GLY A 499 -8.59 10.66 -13.41
C GLY A 499 -10.10 10.80 -13.57
N GLN A 500 -10.61 12.03 -13.63
CA GLN A 500 -12.03 12.32 -13.88
C GLN A 500 -12.25 12.64 -15.35
N VAL A 501 -13.09 11.85 -16.02
CA VAL A 501 -13.57 12.10 -17.39
C VAL A 501 -14.93 12.82 -17.29
N LEU A 502 -14.98 14.01 -17.88
CA LEU A 502 -16.03 15.00 -17.67
C LEU A 502 -16.68 15.42 -18.99
N SER A 503 -17.96 15.75 -18.93
CA SER A 503 -18.63 16.54 -19.95
C SER A 503 -18.76 17.98 -19.46
N CYS A 504 -18.08 18.91 -20.12
CA CYS A 504 -18.10 20.34 -19.84
C CYS A 504 -18.39 21.12 -21.15
N PRO A 505 -19.51 21.85 -21.28
CA PRO A 505 -20.68 21.82 -20.38
C PRO A 505 -21.33 20.43 -20.33
N ALA A 506 -22.13 20.19 -19.28
CA ALA A 506 -22.78 18.91 -19.00
C ALA A 506 -23.61 18.39 -20.19
N SER A 507 -23.27 17.18 -20.64
CA SER A 507 -24.00 16.38 -21.63
C SER A 507 -23.64 14.90 -21.49
N GLU A 508 -24.26 14.04 -22.30
CA GLU A 508 -23.95 12.59 -22.36
C GLU A 508 -22.77 12.24 -23.26
N GLN A 509 -21.90 13.19 -23.58
CA GLN A 509 -20.68 12.96 -24.34
C GLN A 509 -19.46 13.47 -23.55
N PRO A 510 -18.43 12.65 -23.28
CA PRO A 510 -17.26 13.10 -22.55
C PRO A 510 -16.43 14.05 -23.42
N THR A 511 -16.14 15.25 -22.91
CA THR A 511 -15.42 16.30 -23.67
C THR A 511 -14.07 16.64 -23.06
N HIS A 512 -13.85 16.36 -21.77
CA HIS A 512 -12.66 16.73 -21.03
C HIS A 512 -12.18 15.60 -20.10
N ILE A 513 -10.91 15.68 -19.70
CA ILE A 513 -10.31 14.88 -18.63
C ILE A 513 -9.45 15.79 -17.75
N ARG A 514 -9.38 15.47 -16.46
CA ARG A 514 -8.41 16.06 -15.51
C ARG A 514 -7.91 15.01 -14.52
N TRP A 515 -6.78 15.31 -13.88
CA TRP A 515 -6.16 14.42 -12.90
C TRP A 515 -6.02 15.11 -11.53
N ILE A 516 -6.26 14.33 -10.49
CA ILE A 516 -6.21 14.73 -9.08
C ILE A 516 -5.30 13.72 -8.38
N LEU A 517 -4.33 14.18 -7.60
CA LEU A 517 -3.42 13.33 -6.84
C LEU A 517 -3.59 13.69 -5.36
N ASN A 518 -4.00 12.74 -4.52
CA ASN A 518 -4.18 12.95 -3.09
C ASN A 518 -5.06 14.20 -2.79
N ASP A 519 -6.24 14.30 -3.42
CA ASP A 519 -7.14 15.47 -3.51
C ASP A 519 -6.59 16.75 -4.19
N GLY A 520 -5.29 16.87 -4.44
CA GLY A 520 -4.68 18.02 -5.13
C GLY A 520 -4.78 17.94 -6.65
N VAL A 521 -5.35 18.96 -7.31
CA VAL A 521 -5.51 18.98 -8.79
C VAL A 521 -4.17 19.20 -9.50
N LEU A 522 -3.89 18.39 -10.53
CA LEU A 522 -2.67 18.45 -11.35
C LEU A 522 -2.88 19.36 -12.58
N PRO A 523 -1.98 20.33 -12.85
CA PRO A 523 -1.98 21.08 -14.10
C PRO A 523 -1.43 20.22 -15.26
N LEU A 524 -2.26 19.99 -16.28
CA LEU A 524 -1.92 19.16 -17.45
C LEU A 524 -1.08 19.89 -18.53
N THR A 525 -0.40 20.98 -18.19
CA THR A 525 0.34 21.82 -19.16
C THR A 525 1.59 21.17 -19.75
N GLY A 526 2.07 20.07 -19.16
CA GLY A 526 3.10 19.20 -19.76
C GLY A 526 2.57 18.31 -20.90
N ILE A 527 1.26 18.10 -20.98
CA ILE A 527 0.64 17.21 -21.96
C ILE A 527 0.42 17.99 -23.26
N LYS A 528 1.03 17.52 -24.36
CA LYS A 528 1.13 18.28 -25.61
C LYS A 528 -0.24 18.68 -26.16
N GLY A 529 -0.51 19.98 -26.20
CA GLY A 529 -1.76 20.55 -26.72
C GLY A 529 -2.79 20.87 -25.64
N CYS A 530 -2.66 20.30 -24.43
CA CYS A 530 -3.44 20.74 -23.28
C CYS A 530 -3.06 22.17 -22.91
N LYS A 531 -4.07 23.04 -22.80
CA LYS A 531 -3.92 24.46 -22.47
C LYS A 531 -3.87 24.62 -20.94
N ALA A 532 -3.31 25.73 -20.47
CA ALA A 532 -3.44 26.08 -19.06
C ALA A 532 -4.92 26.31 -18.71
N ASN A 533 -5.39 25.63 -17.65
CA ASN A 533 -6.77 25.66 -17.19
C ASN A 533 -6.79 25.70 -15.65
N ASN A 534 -7.66 26.52 -15.06
CA ASN A 534 -7.68 26.74 -13.61
C ASN A 534 -8.12 25.52 -12.80
N ASP A 535 -8.90 24.61 -13.41
CA ASP A 535 -9.54 23.45 -12.78
C ASP A 535 -8.89 22.11 -13.22
N GLY A 536 -7.74 22.18 -13.89
CA GLY A 536 -6.97 21.04 -14.39
C GLY A 536 -7.48 20.41 -15.70
N LEU A 537 -8.52 20.98 -16.33
CA LEU A 537 -9.17 20.38 -17.51
C LEU A 537 -8.29 20.43 -18.77
N CYS A 538 -8.23 19.30 -19.48
CA CYS A 538 -7.82 19.23 -20.89
C CYS A 538 -8.94 18.60 -21.74
N GLU A 539 -9.07 19.05 -22.99
CA GLU A 539 -9.96 18.43 -23.99
C GLU A 539 -9.59 16.95 -24.17
N LEU A 540 -10.57 16.04 -24.02
CA LEU A 540 -10.32 14.59 -24.02
C LEU A 540 -9.66 14.07 -25.32
N PRO A 541 -10.09 14.48 -26.54
CA PRO A 541 -9.41 14.10 -27.77
C PRO A 541 -7.95 14.57 -27.84
N THR A 542 -7.66 15.75 -27.28
CA THR A 542 -6.31 16.34 -27.21
C THR A 542 -5.43 15.56 -26.23
N PHE A 543 -5.95 15.19 -25.06
CA PHE A 543 -5.26 14.30 -24.11
C PHE A 543 -4.96 12.93 -24.73
N ILE A 544 -5.95 12.29 -25.36
CA ILE A 544 -5.80 10.98 -26.02
C ILE A 544 -4.74 11.04 -27.13
N ALA A 545 -4.76 12.08 -27.97
CA ALA A 545 -3.76 12.27 -29.02
C ALA A 545 -2.35 12.48 -28.45
N ALA A 546 -2.22 13.23 -27.35
CA ALA A 546 -0.95 13.43 -26.67
C ALA A 546 -0.41 12.14 -26.02
N MET A 547 -1.25 11.36 -25.35
CA MET A 547 -0.86 10.06 -24.79
C MET A 547 -0.49 9.05 -25.88
N LYS A 548 -1.22 8.99 -27.00
CA LYS A 548 -0.84 8.17 -28.17
C LYS A 548 0.51 8.58 -28.76
N GLN A 549 0.84 9.87 -28.80
CA GLN A 549 2.18 10.31 -29.19
C GLN A 549 3.23 9.91 -28.15
N ARG A 550 2.95 10.04 -26.85
CA ARG A 550 3.88 9.71 -25.77
C ARG A 550 4.23 8.22 -25.73
N ILE A 551 3.26 7.34 -25.99
CA ILE A 551 3.48 5.90 -26.21
C ILE A 551 4.45 5.66 -27.38
N ALA A 552 4.30 6.40 -28.48
CA ALA A 552 5.20 6.30 -29.65
C ALA A 552 6.56 7.04 -29.50
N GLU A 553 6.79 7.74 -28.38
CA GLU A 553 8.01 8.51 -28.08
C GLU A 553 8.92 7.78 -27.07
N VAL A 554 8.29 7.07 -26.12
CA VAL A 554 8.95 6.34 -25.05
C VAL A 554 9.38 4.95 -25.55
N ASP A 555 10.66 4.88 -25.93
CA ASP A 555 11.33 3.65 -26.35
C ASP A 555 11.53 2.72 -25.14
N PHE A 556 10.64 1.72 -25.00
CA PHE A 556 10.65 0.75 -23.91
C PHE A 556 11.90 -0.13 -23.92
N ASP A 557 12.24 -0.69 -25.09
CA ASP A 557 13.42 -1.55 -25.27
C ASP A 557 14.71 -0.79 -24.92
N PHE A 558 14.85 0.46 -25.37
CA PHE A 558 15.97 1.30 -24.96
C PHE A 558 15.95 1.55 -23.45
N GLY A 559 14.85 2.07 -22.91
CA GLY A 559 14.75 2.47 -21.51
C GLY A 559 15.08 1.33 -20.54
N CYS A 560 14.59 0.12 -20.83
CA CYS A 560 14.69 -1.03 -19.94
C CYS A 560 15.86 -1.97 -20.20
N PHE A 561 16.38 -2.07 -21.43
CA PHE A 561 17.41 -3.06 -21.80
C PHE A 561 18.68 -2.49 -22.45
N ALA A 562 18.69 -1.23 -22.92
CA ALA A 562 19.91 -0.66 -23.49
C ALA A 562 20.99 -0.39 -22.42
N ASN A 563 22.24 -0.63 -22.80
CA ASN A 563 23.41 -0.40 -21.96
C ASN A 563 23.86 1.07 -22.04
N TYR A 564 23.48 1.86 -21.04
CA TYR A 564 23.91 3.24 -20.85
C TYR A 564 24.22 3.53 -19.37
N THR A 565 24.71 4.73 -19.08
CA THR A 565 24.93 5.22 -17.71
C THR A 565 24.19 6.53 -17.50
N VAL A 566 23.61 6.75 -16.31
CA VAL A 566 22.97 8.03 -15.98
C VAL A 566 23.98 9.20 -16.13
N PRO A 567 23.62 10.35 -16.73
CA PRO A 567 24.54 11.47 -16.91
C PRO A 567 25.03 12.06 -15.58
N ASN A 568 26.15 12.79 -15.63
CA ASN A 568 26.67 13.55 -14.49
C ASN A 568 27.36 14.84 -15.00
N PRO A 569 26.84 16.05 -14.71
CA PRO A 569 25.57 16.31 -14.01
C PRO A 569 24.39 15.68 -14.74
N ASP A 570 23.43 15.18 -13.96
CA ASP A 570 22.16 14.73 -14.47
C ASP A 570 21.26 15.94 -14.75
N ASN A 571 20.57 15.91 -15.89
CA ASN A 571 19.67 16.97 -16.36
C ASN A 571 18.33 16.39 -16.83
N ILE A 572 18.03 15.13 -16.50
CA ILE A 572 16.79 14.45 -16.88
C ILE A 572 15.63 14.96 -16.01
N VAL A 573 14.48 15.18 -16.65
CA VAL A 573 13.25 15.71 -16.02
C VAL A 573 11.97 15.05 -16.56
N ASP A 574 12.10 14.10 -17.48
CA ASP A 574 11.02 13.46 -18.24
C ASP A 574 11.06 11.92 -18.18
N GLY A 575 11.95 11.37 -17.32
CA GLY A 575 12.16 9.93 -17.15
C GLY A 575 12.85 9.21 -18.31
N GLN A 576 13.55 9.93 -19.20
CA GLN A 576 14.22 9.35 -20.36
C GLN A 576 15.69 9.80 -20.48
N LEU A 577 16.54 8.97 -21.08
CA LEU A 577 17.87 9.43 -21.50
C LEU A 577 17.74 10.48 -22.64
N PRO A 578 18.49 11.61 -22.63
CA PRO A 578 18.44 12.60 -23.70
C PRO A 578 18.76 12.03 -25.07
N LEU A 579 18.04 12.45 -26.12
CA LEU A 579 18.15 11.87 -27.48
C LEU A 579 19.58 11.87 -28.04
N ASN A 580 20.36 12.92 -27.77
CA ASN A 580 21.77 13.03 -28.18
C ASN A 580 22.71 12.03 -27.46
N LEU A 581 22.22 11.33 -26.44
CA LEU A 581 22.92 10.28 -25.71
C LEU A 581 22.36 8.88 -25.99
N ARG A 582 21.15 8.75 -26.59
CA ARG A 582 20.60 7.46 -27.03
C ARG A 582 21.32 6.90 -28.28
N VAL A 583 21.85 7.77 -29.14
CA VAL A 583 22.47 7.36 -30.42
C VAL A 583 23.81 6.63 -30.16
N PRO A 584 24.00 5.38 -30.65
CA PRO A 584 25.29 4.71 -30.54
C PRO A 584 26.36 5.47 -31.35
N ARG A 585 27.56 5.62 -30.77
CA ARG A 585 28.67 6.45 -31.30
C ARG A 585 29.14 6.11 -32.73
N ASN A 586 28.66 5.03 -33.32
CA ASN A 586 29.02 4.57 -34.67
C ASN A 586 28.09 5.10 -35.78
N CYS A 587 26.94 5.71 -35.46
CA CYS A 587 25.97 6.16 -36.48
C CYS A 587 26.31 7.50 -37.17
N LEU A 588 27.39 8.19 -36.80
CA LEU A 588 27.80 9.48 -37.38
C LEU A 588 28.67 9.34 -38.66
N LEU A 589 28.37 8.36 -39.53
CA LEU A 589 29.21 8.00 -40.68
C LEU A 589 28.44 7.73 -41.99
N ILE A 590 27.31 8.44 -42.22
CA ILE A 590 26.62 8.45 -43.52
C ILE A 590 26.38 9.88 -44.01
N THR A 591 27.46 10.56 -44.45
CA THR A 591 27.50 11.50 -45.59
C THR A 591 28.89 12.14 -45.70
N MET A 592 29.69 11.69 -46.69
CA MET A 592 30.78 12.39 -47.42
C MET A 592 31.55 11.31 -48.20
N GLY A 593 31.96 11.59 -49.45
CA GLY A 593 32.50 10.60 -50.37
C GLY A 593 33.99 10.71 -50.70
N SER A 594 34.46 9.75 -51.50
CA SER A 594 35.77 9.65 -52.19
C SER A 594 37.01 9.20 -51.40
N ASN A 595 37.54 8.05 -51.85
CA ASN A 595 38.93 7.59 -51.88
C ASN A 595 39.95 8.22 -50.90
N GLN A 596 40.21 7.52 -49.79
CA GLN A 596 41.58 7.29 -49.32
C GLN A 596 41.74 5.82 -48.90
N SER A 597 42.90 5.24 -49.19
CA SER A 597 43.22 3.85 -48.84
C SER A 597 43.51 3.74 -47.33
N LEU A 598 42.76 2.89 -46.62
CA LEU A 598 43.04 2.56 -45.22
C LEU A 598 44.47 2.00 -45.04
N PRO A 599 45.27 2.50 -44.07
CA PRO A 599 46.57 1.90 -43.74
C PRO A 599 46.37 0.48 -43.20
N LYS A 600 47.20 -0.46 -43.67
CA LYS A 600 47.15 -1.86 -43.21
C LYS A 600 47.63 -1.96 -41.77
N ILE A 601 46.69 -2.09 -40.83
CA ILE A 601 46.94 -2.39 -39.41
C ILE A 601 47.84 -3.63 -39.33
N THR A 602 49.04 -3.46 -38.80
CA THR A 602 50.03 -4.55 -38.68
C THR A 602 49.69 -5.47 -37.49
N PRO A 603 50.28 -6.68 -37.43
CA PRO A 603 50.20 -7.52 -36.23
C PRO A 603 50.74 -6.82 -34.98
N GLN A 604 51.73 -5.92 -35.15
CA GLN A 604 52.32 -5.14 -34.06
C GLN A 604 51.34 -4.08 -33.53
N ASP A 605 50.57 -3.42 -34.40
CA ASP A 605 49.52 -2.47 -33.99
C ASP A 605 48.43 -3.16 -33.17
N ARG A 606 48.05 -4.39 -33.54
CA ARG A 606 47.09 -5.22 -32.77
C ARG A 606 47.66 -5.56 -31.39
N ALA A 607 48.89 -6.06 -31.31
CA ALA A 607 49.53 -6.36 -30.02
C ALA A 607 49.66 -5.12 -29.12
N ILE A 608 49.94 -3.94 -29.69
CA ILE A 608 49.97 -2.66 -28.95
C ILE A 608 48.56 -2.25 -28.48
N LEU A 609 47.51 -2.50 -29.26
CA LEU A 609 46.13 -2.26 -28.87
C LEU A 609 45.69 -3.21 -27.75
N ASP A 610 46.02 -4.49 -27.84
CA ASP A 610 45.69 -5.50 -26.82
C ASP A 610 46.40 -5.21 -25.49
N LEU A 611 47.68 -4.80 -25.52
CA LEU A 611 48.41 -4.36 -24.33
C LEU A 611 47.81 -3.09 -23.70
N LYS A 612 47.30 -2.15 -24.50
CA LYS A 612 46.56 -0.98 -23.99
C LYS A 612 45.23 -1.38 -23.37
N LEU A 613 44.46 -2.25 -24.02
CA LEU A 613 43.20 -2.80 -23.51
C LEU A 613 43.41 -3.57 -22.19
N GLN A 614 44.46 -4.39 -22.08
CA GLN A 614 44.82 -5.04 -20.83
C GLN A 614 45.19 -4.03 -19.74
N ARG A 615 46.03 -3.03 -20.05
CA ARG A 615 46.44 -1.99 -19.09
C ARG A 615 45.24 -1.18 -18.57
N ASP A 616 44.31 -0.81 -19.44
CA ASP A 616 43.15 0.01 -19.05
C ASP A 616 42.08 -0.83 -18.33
N LYS A 617 41.90 -2.11 -18.67
CA LYS A 617 41.17 -3.06 -17.82
C LYS A 617 41.81 -3.17 -16.43
N LEU A 618 43.13 -3.22 -16.32
CA LEU A 618 43.84 -3.33 -15.05
C LEU A 618 43.67 -2.05 -14.18
N LYS A 619 43.69 -0.86 -14.79
CA LYS A 619 43.27 0.39 -14.11
C LYS A 619 41.80 0.35 -13.68
N GLN A 620 40.92 -0.20 -14.51
CA GLN A 620 39.48 -0.32 -14.20
C GLN A 620 39.26 -1.26 -13.00
N TYR A 621 39.98 -2.39 -12.92
CA TYR A 621 39.99 -3.25 -11.75
C TYR A 621 40.58 -2.57 -10.51
N GLN A 622 41.68 -1.81 -10.64
CA GLN A 622 42.21 -1.01 -9.52
C GLN A 622 41.20 0.03 -9.01
N LYS A 623 40.45 0.68 -9.90
CA LYS A 623 39.33 1.56 -9.52
C LYS A 623 38.20 0.77 -8.83
N LYS A 624 37.80 -0.39 -9.34
CA LYS A 624 36.79 -1.25 -8.70
C LYS A 624 37.21 -1.72 -7.30
N VAL A 625 38.46 -2.13 -7.11
CA VAL A 625 38.99 -2.51 -5.78
C VAL A 625 39.04 -1.32 -4.81
N CYS A 626 39.37 -0.12 -5.31
CA CYS A 626 39.35 1.10 -4.49
C CYS A 626 37.91 1.53 -4.13
N PHE A 627 36.93 1.31 -5.02
CA PHE A 627 35.51 1.51 -4.78
C PHE A 627 34.96 0.53 -3.73
N VAL A 628 35.20 -0.78 -3.88
CA VAL A 628 34.80 -1.81 -2.90
C VAL A 628 35.26 -1.49 -1.48
N ARG A 629 36.48 -0.96 -1.29
CA ARG A 629 36.98 -0.59 0.05
C ARG A 629 36.20 0.55 0.73
N ASN A 630 35.43 1.33 -0.03
CA ASN A 630 34.62 2.44 0.48
C ASN A 630 33.10 2.18 0.36
N VAL A 631 32.69 1.00 -0.13
CA VAL A 631 31.30 0.56 -0.33
C VAL A 631 30.91 -0.55 0.66
N ALA A 632 31.80 -0.91 1.60
CA ALA A 632 31.58 -1.91 2.66
C ALA A 632 30.53 -1.51 3.74
N THR A 633 29.60 -0.62 3.41
CA THR A 633 28.38 -0.29 4.16
C THR A 633 27.29 0.00 3.14
N ILE A 634 26.11 -0.63 3.31
CA ILE A 634 24.97 -0.62 2.38
C ILE A 634 25.23 -1.41 1.07
N GLU A 635 25.37 -2.75 1.19
CA GLU A 635 25.44 -3.65 0.03
C GLU A 635 24.07 -4.23 -0.35
N PHE A 636 23.34 -3.54 -1.24
CA PHE A 636 22.16 -4.07 -1.96
C PHE A 636 22.56 -5.12 -3.03
N SER A 637 23.41 -6.07 -2.63
CA SER A 637 23.99 -7.13 -3.49
C SER A 637 24.48 -8.34 -2.68
N LEU A 638 24.64 -8.21 -1.35
CA LEU A 638 24.96 -9.36 -0.51
C LEU A 638 23.78 -10.34 -0.40
N VAL A 639 22.54 -9.92 -0.71
CA VAL A 639 21.34 -10.76 -0.64
C VAL A 639 21.36 -11.91 -1.66
N GLU A 640 21.73 -11.69 -2.94
CA GLU A 640 21.78 -12.78 -3.93
C GLU A 640 22.86 -13.81 -3.56
N VAL A 641 24.01 -13.35 -3.06
CA VAL A 641 25.07 -14.22 -2.53
C VAL A 641 24.63 -14.93 -1.24
N SER A 642 23.88 -14.28 -0.36
CA SER A 642 23.44 -14.84 0.93
C SER A 642 22.27 -15.81 0.77
N VAL A 643 21.40 -15.60 -0.21
CA VAL A 643 20.40 -16.59 -0.65
C VAL A 643 21.10 -17.80 -1.25
N LEU A 644 22.10 -17.62 -2.14
CA LEU A 644 22.90 -18.74 -2.64
C LEU A 644 23.71 -19.45 -1.54
N HIS A 645 24.24 -18.72 -0.55
CA HIS A 645 24.98 -19.30 0.57
C HIS A 645 24.05 -19.99 1.57
N GLY A 646 22.85 -19.44 1.80
CA GLY A 646 21.80 -20.03 2.63
C GLY A 646 21.17 -21.26 2.00
N LEU A 647 20.95 -21.27 0.68
CA LEU A 647 20.57 -22.47 -0.08
C LEU A 647 21.69 -23.53 -0.04
N LYS A 648 22.96 -23.11 -0.13
CA LYS A 648 24.10 -24.04 -0.03
C LYS A 648 24.27 -24.60 1.37
N GLN A 649 24.18 -23.77 2.42
CA GLN A 649 24.21 -24.22 3.81
C GLN A 649 22.98 -25.07 4.16
N GLY A 650 21.80 -24.71 3.68
CA GLY A 650 20.58 -25.52 3.80
C GLY A 650 20.73 -26.89 3.12
N ASN A 651 21.42 -26.97 1.98
CA ASN A 651 21.73 -28.23 1.30
C ASN A 651 22.80 -29.06 2.05
N GLU A 652 23.82 -28.43 2.67
CA GLU A 652 24.75 -29.14 3.55
C GLU A 652 24.09 -29.61 4.86
N VAL A 653 23.19 -28.81 5.44
CA VAL A 653 22.36 -29.19 6.61
C VAL A 653 21.41 -30.32 6.25
N LEU A 654 20.78 -30.29 5.07
CA LEU A 654 19.99 -31.41 4.53
C LEU A 654 20.83 -32.67 4.36
N LYS A 655 22.09 -32.58 3.91
CA LYS A 655 23.00 -33.74 3.83
C LYS A 655 23.35 -34.31 5.20
N GLU A 656 23.65 -33.46 6.18
CA GLU A 656 23.96 -33.92 7.54
C GLU A 656 22.70 -34.50 8.23
N ILE A 657 21.49 -33.95 7.97
CA ILE A 657 20.21 -34.56 8.37
C ILE A 657 20.03 -35.94 7.69
N HIS A 658 20.27 -36.04 6.37
CA HIS A 658 20.26 -37.32 5.62
C HIS A 658 21.33 -38.34 6.06
N LYS A 659 22.25 -37.95 6.94
CA LYS A 659 23.39 -38.75 7.44
C LYS A 659 23.20 -39.13 8.91
N GLU A 660 22.53 -38.31 9.71
CA GLU A 660 21.99 -38.66 11.03
C GLU A 660 20.74 -39.55 10.93
N MET A 661 20.00 -39.51 9.81
CA MET A 661 18.91 -40.44 9.49
C MET A 661 19.44 -41.84 9.13
N ASN A 662 19.89 -42.59 10.14
CA ASN A 662 20.27 -44.00 10.03
C ASN A 662 19.11 -44.87 9.49
N VAL A 663 19.40 -45.78 8.56
CA VAL A 663 18.47 -46.72 7.93
C VAL A 663 17.70 -47.56 8.97
N GLU A 664 18.32 -47.97 10.08
CA GLU A 664 17.65 -48.72 11.15
C GLU A 664 16.49 -47.93 11.81
N SER A 665 16.55 -46.60 11.82
CA SER A 665 15.45 -45.74 12.30
C SER A 665 14.39 -45.51 11.23
N VAL A 666 14.74 -45.66 9.94
CA VAL A 666 13.80 -45.59 8.82
C VAL A 666 12.97 -46.87 8.72
N GLU A 667 13.55 -48.05 8.94
CA GLU A 667 12.79 -49.31 8.95
C GLU A 667 11.72 -49.33 10.05
N LYS A 668 12.04 -48.88 11.27
CA LYS A 668 11.04 -48.79 12.36
C LYS A 668 9.92 -47.80 12.07
N LEU A 669 10.25 -46.65 11.46
CA LEU A 669 9.24 -45.66 11.04
C LEU A 669 8.44 -46.12 9.80
N LEU A 670 8.93 -47.09 9.02
CA LEU A 670 8.18 -47.68 7.91
C LEU A 670 7.13 -48.70 8.40
N GLU A 671 7.42 -49.47 9.45
CA GLU A 671 6.39 -50.30 10.13
C GLU A 671 5.30 -49.40 10.76
N GLU A 672 5.69 -48.38 11.53
CA GLU A 672 4.74 -47.44 12.16
C GLU A 672 4.00 -46.53 11.14
N SER A 673 4.41 -46.51 9.86
CA SER A 673 3.73 -45.82 8.76
C SER A 673 2.83 -46.73 7.90
N ALA A 674 2.80 -48.04 8.14
CA ALA A 674 2.07 -48.97 7.29
C ALA A 674 0.55 -48.80 7.39
N GLU A 675 -0.01 -48.85 8.60
CA GLU A 675 -1.45 -48.69 8.87
C GLU A 675 -1.98 -47.35 8.34
N ALA A 676 -1.22 -46.25 8.50
CA ALA A 676 -1.61 -44.94 8.01
C ALA A 676 -1.71 -44.87 6.47
N ARG A 677 -0.81 -45.58 5.74
CA ARG A 677 -0.88 -45.68 4.28
C ARG A 677 -1.97 -46.63 3.81
N GLU A 678 -2.23 -47.70 4.55
CA GLU A 678 -3.32 -48.63 4.26
C GLU A 678 -4.68 -47.95 4.42
N TYR A 679 -4.90 -47.20 5.51
CA TYR A 679 -6.10 -46.39 5.73
C TYR A 679 -6.26 -45.26 4.70
N GLN A 680 -5.17 -44.54 4.36
CA GLN A 680 -5.23 -43.51 3.32
C GLN A 680 -5.50 -44.10 1.92
N LYS A 681 -5.03 -45.33 1.65
CA LYS A 681 -5.35 -46.06 0.44
C LYS A 681 -6.77 -46.62 0.45
N GLU A 682 -7.29 -47.08 1.58
CA GLU A 682 -8.68 -47.51 1.74
C GLU A 682 -9.65 -46.34 1.48
N ILE A 683 -9.33 -45.14 1.94
CA ILE A 683 -10.05 -43.91 1.58
C ILE A 683 -9.93 -43.59 0.08
N SER A 684 -8.74 -43.73 -0.51
CA SER A 684 -8.53 -43.46 -1.94
C SER A 684 -9.23 -44.47 -2.85
N ASP A 685 -9.29 -45.75 -2.45
CA ASP A 685 -9.95 -46.83 -3.21
C ASP A 685 -11.48 -46.83 -2.98
N MET A 686 -11.97 -46.29 -1.85
CA MET A 686 -13.40 -45.95 -1.66
C MET A 686 -13.84 -44.78 -2.55
N LEU A 687 -12.94 -43.82 -2.83
CA LEU A 687 -13.22 -42.66 -3.68
C LEU A 687 -12.96 -42.91 -5.18
N ALA A 688 -12.41 -44.06 -5.55
CA ALA A 688 -11.98 -44.39 -6.91
C ALA A 688 -12.61 -45.69 -7.43
N ASN A 689 -13.94 -45.70 -7.58
CA ASN A 689 -14.71 -46.69 -8.32
C ASN A 689 -16.06 -46.09 -8.76
N ASN A 690 -16.69 -46.47 -9.87
CA ASN A 690 -16.16 -47.01 -11.14
C ASN A 690 -17.31 -46.89 -12.15
N LEU A 691 -17.13 -46.19 -13.26
CA LEU A 691 -17.94 -46.42 -14.46
C LEU A 691 -16.98 -46.79 -15.59
N SER A 692 -17.27 -47.89 -16.26
CA SER A 692 -16.70 -48.18 -17.57
C SER A 692 -17.40 -47.33 -18.64
N LEU A 693 -16.73 -47.13 -19.78
CA LEU A 693 -17.29 -46.35 -20.89
C LEU A 693 -18.62 -46.91 -21.41
N ASP A 694 -18.83 -48.23 -21.30
CA ASP A 694 -20.09 -48.89 -21.66
C ASP A 694 -21.24 -48.49 -20.69
N GLU A 695 -20.92 -48.27 -19.41
CA GLU A 695 -21.87 -47.81 -18.38
C GLU A 695 -22.15 -46.31 -18.49
N GLU A 696 -21.16 -45.47 -18.85
CA GLU A 696 -21.39 -44.06 -19.18
C GLU A 696 -22.31 -43.93 -20.41
N ASP A 697 -22.12 -44.75 -21.46
CA ASP A 697 -22.99 -44.76 -22.64
C ASP A 697 -24.39 -45.33 -22.35
N ASP A 698 -24.58 -46.20 -21.35
CA ASP A 698 -25.91 -46.66 -20.88
C ASP A 698 -26.61 -45.53 -20.09
N VAL A 699 -25.93 -44.87 -19.14
CA VAL A 699 -26.48 -43.73 -18.37
C VAL A 699 -26.83 -42.56 -19.29
N GLN A 700 -25.99 -42.26 -20.30
CA GLN A 700 -26.26 -41.24 -21.31
C GLN A 700 -27.55 -41.55 -22.11
N ARG A 701 -27.87 -42.83 -22.33
CA ARG A 701 -29.12 -43.27 -22.99
C ARG A 701 -30.32 -43.22 -22.06
N GLU A 702 -30.18 -43.58 -20.80
CA GLU A 702 -31.27 -43.49 -19.81
C GLU A 702 -31.65 -42.02 -19.53
N LEU A 703 -30.65 -41.12 -19.49
CA LEU A 703 -30.87 -39.67 -19.38
C LEU A 703 -31.60 -39.09 -20.60
N LEU A 704 -31.27 -39.53 -21.81
CA LEU A 704 -31.96 -39.11 -23.04
C LEU A 704 -33.42 -39.61 -23.08
N ALA A 705 -33.67 -40.85 -22.62
CA ALA A 705 -35.03 -41.39 -22.53
C ALA A 705 -35.91 -40.59 -21.54
N LEU A 706 -35.36 -40.23 -20.37
CA LEU A 706 -36.03 -39.35 -19.41
C LEU A 706 -36.32 -37.95 -19.99
N GLN A 707 -35.47 -37.45 -20.89
CA GLN A 707 -35.73 -36.18 -21.58
C GLN A 707 -36.87 -36.28 -22.62
N GLU A 708 -37.00 -37.39 -23.35
CA GLU A 708 -38.18 -37.63 -24.22
C GLU A 708 -39.48 -37.86 -23.41
N GLU A 709 -39.42 -38.47 -22.23
CA GLU A 709 -40.59 -38.57 -21.33
C GLU A 709 -41.03 -37.18 -20.83
N ILE A 710 -40.10 -36.32 -20.43
CA ILE A 710 -40.41 -34.94 -19.99
C ILE A 710 -41.00 -34.09 -21.14
N GLU A 711 -40.49 -34.22 -22.37
CA GLU A 711 -41.07 -33.52 -23.53
C GLU A 711 -42.46 -34.06 -23.93
N THR A 712 -42.77 -35.33 -23.63
CA THR A 712 -44.11 -35.89 -23.88
C THR A 712 -45.12 -35.61 -22.77
N GLU A 713 -44.72 -35.55 -21.49
CA GLU A 713 -45.60 -35.12 -20.39
C GLU A 713 -46.06 -33.66 -20.55
N ALA A 714 -45.23 -32.79 -21.16
CA ALA A 714 -45.57 -31.39 -21.46
C ALA A 714 -46.78 -31.20 -22.42
N SER A 715 -47.37 -32.28 -22.94
CA SER A 715 -48.45 -32.25 -23.93
C SER A 715 -49.88 -32.44 -23.40
N HIS A 716 -50.07 -32.86 -22.13
CA HIS A 716 -51.40 -33.25 -21.62
C HIS A 716 -52.12 -32.15 -20.81
N GLN A 717 -53.36 -31.83 -21.22
CA GLN A 717 -54.23 -30.88 -20.52
C GLN A 717 -54.97 -31.53 -19.33
N ILE A 718 -54.93 -30.91 -18.15
CA ILE A 718 -55.88 -31.15 -17.04
C ILE A 718 -56.32 -29.81 -16.43
N GLU A 719 -57.57 -29.73 -15.98
CA GLU A 719 -58.29 -28.51 -15.60
C GLU A 719 -58.02 -28.03 -14.15
N LEU A 720 -58.24 -26.73 -13.90
CA LEU A 720 -58.11 -26.10 -12.58
C LEU A 720 -59.44 -26.13 -11.78
N PRO A 721 -59.43 -26.52 -10.49
CA PRO A 721 -60.61 -26.48 -9.63
C PRO A 721 -60.96 -25.05 -9.16
N THR A 722 -62.24 -24.79 -8.93
CA THR A 722 -62.79 -23.45 -8.63
C THR A 722 -62.78 -23.04 -7.16
N VAL A 723 -62.67 -21.72 -6.91
CA VAL A 723 -62.63 -21.10 -5.58
C VAL A 723 -64.04 -21.05 -4.94
N PRO A 724 -64.21 -21.41 -3.65
CA PRO A 724 -65.48 -21.25 -2.93
C PRO A 724 -65.88 -19.78 -2.72
N ASN A 725 -67.18 -19.48 -2.87
CA ASN A 725 -67.76 -18.20 -2.52
C ASN A 725 -68.48 -18.30 -1.16
N ASP A 726 -68.08 -17.52 -0.16
CA ASP A 726 -68.98 -17.05 0.90
C ASP A 726 -68.37 -15.83 1.65
N VAL A 727 -69.22 -14.92 2.14
CA VAL A 727 -68.80 -13.59 2.65
C VAL A 727 -69.46 -13.23 3.99
N PRO A 728 -68.69 -12.91 5.04
CA PRO A 728 -69.19 -12.22 6.23
C PRO A 728 -69.34 -10.71 5.95
N VAL A 729 -70.56 -10.19 6.02
CA VAL A 729 -70.87 -8.78 5.75
C VAL A 729 -70.62 -7.89 6.98
N ALA A 730 -69.96 -6.75 6.77
CA ALA A 730 -70.00 -5.58 7.66
C ALA A 730 -70.51 -4.36 6.87
N THR A 731 -71.43 -3.57 7.45
CA THR A 731 -72.26 -2.61 6.71
C THR A 731 -71.74 -1.17 6.73
N VAL A 732 -71.95 -0.48 5.60
CA VAL A 732 -71.66 0.95 5.40
C VAL A 732 -72.76 1.83 6.03
N LYS A 733 -72.38 3.04 6.46
CA LYS A 733 -73.28 4.20 6.51
C LYS A 733 -72.59 5.44 5.90
N GLU A 734 -73.39 6.20 5.17
CA GLU A 734 -73.08 7.54 4.62
C GLU A 734 -73.16 8.59 5.77
N ASP A 735 -72.86 9.89 5.62
CA ASP A 735 -72.88 10.75 4.42
C ASP A 735 -72.06 12.06 4.62
N SER A 736 -71.92 12.84 3.53
CA SER A 736 -71.93 14.31 3.46
C SER A 736 -70.62 15.14 3.49
N LYS A 737 -70.14 15.41 2.26
CA LYS A 737 -69.86 16.74 1.64
C LYS A 737 -68.76 17.70 2.16
N VAL A 738 -68.12 18.32 1.15
CA VAL A 738 -67.13 19.42 1.20
C VAL A 738 -67.83 20.80 1.31
N PRO A 739 -67.15 21.84 1.83
CA PRO A 739 -66.73 22.92 0.94
C PRO A 739 -65.28 23.40 1.16
N ALA A 740 -64.74 24.17 0.21
CA ALA A 740 -63.39 24.76 0.23
C ALA A 740 -63.43 26.30 0.34
N SER A 741 -62.28 26.97 0.13
CA SER A 741 -61.97 28.42 0.28
C SER A 741 -61.39 28.80 1.68
N ASP A 742 -60.48 29.78 1.83
CA ASP A 742 -59.85 30.64 0.82
C ASP A 742 -58.45 31.22 1.20
N GLU A 743 -57.89 32.00 0.26
CA GLU A 743 -56.66 32.82 0.22
C GLU A 743 -55.98 33.40 1.50
N ARG A 744 -54.66 33.14 1.62
CA ARG A 744 -53.54 34.13 1.53
C ARG A 744 -53.43 35.33 2.52
N ALA A 745 -52.40 35.33 3.39
CA ALA A 745 -51.71 36.56 3.87
C ALA A 745 -50.30 36.30 4.46
N LYS A 746 -49.48 37.36 4.61
CA LYS A 746 -48.17 37.39 5.31
C LYS A 746 -48.30 38.05 6.69
N VAL A 747 -47.31 37.88 7.60
CA VAL A 747 -46.59 38.92 8.39
C VAL A 747 -45.60 38.24 9.38
N ALA A 748 -44.75 39.01 10.08
CA ALA A 748 -43.49 38.56 10.71
C ALA A 748 -43.39 38.79 12.24
N ILE A 749 -42.17 38.53 12.76
CA ILE A 749 -41.66 38.63 14.15
C ILE A 749 -42.15 39.85 14.96
N PRO A 750 -42.41 39.68 16.26
CA PRO A 750 -41.56 40.32 17.30
C PRO A 750 -41.26 39.38 18.51
N ALA A 751 -40.36 39.68 19.45
CA ALA A 751 -39.51 40.85 19.65
C ALA A 751 -38.08 40.42 20.07
#